data_AF-A0A7R7I550-F1
#
_entry.id   AF-A0A7R7I550-F1
#
_cell.length_a   1.000
_cell.length_b   1.000
_cell.length_c   1.000
_cell.angle_alpha   90.00
_cell.angle_beta   90.00
_cell.angle_gamma   90.00
#
_symmetry.space_group_name_H-M   'P 1'
#
loop_
_entity.id
_entity.type
_entity.pdbx_description
1 polymer ?
#
loop_
_entity_poly.entity_id
_entity_poly.type
_entity_poly.pdbx_seq_one_letter_code
_entity_poly.pdbx_strand_id
1 'polypeptide(L)'
;MRLTHIQLRNWKAFPSLDLNLERPSAHRNVVIIEGSNGYGKTSLLEAIILCLYGREGVGLVGRASSGGRPDVGYDAFLERALYQGVRGRDSNASVELTFDDDGDVRFAIQRIWYFTSTGRHRRADEEVRIWEGPNEDLVPLPHGDELASEVRDLVARRLLPARLAPFFLFDGEHLDRLAGVDLDQQVRLALQYALGIPILRKLSDDLKSYARDSRRQLKGGTGNQLDELTRLVADLNQQSRDHTTKLDAIAQALTPLRAERDETVARIGSLHGDSYASFKRLFEEREQRGRVRDALQDRLRQTLSFDLALALAGPDLRQAAREQIARDASVEQREFTRSVSDSHYRDIVARLGQRHELERAGLKPAQWAMFEQRLRAIWSEVWSNEDTAGSERLHTHLGEADRHLVDERLRTIETLGAEAIAQMAQEAERADAAVAAVDRQIADQRGTDEASQRLADRLREIQAVIGSLEEESRSLARSLDAVCAELASKDRELAKTRSNLDADAPLLLRADRADAVSRIIATLIERLFPLNLDVLSAEITRGYRAMAHKGVVSEIRIGVDGKVSMLDDVGRDLRELDPSAGESQIFAFALMAAIATIGAPFPIILDTPLARLDHDHRERVLRYFASLERQIVFLSQPAELSSRYLDLLRPRLGAVIQLTHEGGRSAHHPASRQQGASA
;
A
#
# COMPACT_ATOMS: atom_id res chain seq x y z
N MET A 1 26.82 12.19 -5.16
CA MET A 1 26.63 12.85 -6.47
C MET A 1 26.51 14.38 -6.35
N ARG A 2 27.29 15.12 -7.14
CA ARG A 2 27.33 16.60 -7.22
C ARG A 2 27.35 17.01 -8.69
N LEU A 3 26.51 17.95 -9.11
CA LEU A 3 26.49 18.50 -10.46
C LEU A 3 27.69 19.44 -10.65
N THR A 4 28.60 19.10 -11.54
CA THR A 4 29.84 19.86 -11.77
C THR A 4 29.80 20.65 -13.07
N HIS A 5 29.00 20.22 -14.05
CA HIS A 5 29.00 20.83 -15.37
C HIS A 5 27.63 20.76 -16.05
N ILE A 6 27.28 21.83 -16.78
CA ILE A 6 26.07 21.90 -17.62
C ILE A 6 26.45 22.49 -18.97
N GLN A 7 26.21 21.76 -20.05
CA GLN A 7 26.33 22.27 -21.41
C GLN A 7 25.00 22.25 -22.15
N LEU A 8 24.64 23.37 -22.77
CA LEU A 8 23.46 23.50 -23.62
C LEU A 8 23.88 23.94 -25.02
N ARG A 9 23.25 23.38 -26.06
CA ARG A 9 23.36 23.87 -27.43
C ARG A 9 21.97 24.00 -28.05
N ASN A 10 21.74 25.13 -28.71
CA ASN A 10 20.48 25.49 -29.39
C ASN A 10 19.22 25.29 -28.52
N TRP A 11 19.31 25.59 -27.23
CA TRP A 11 18.25 25.40 -26.26
C TRP A 11 17.63 26.74 -25.84
N LYS A 12 16.41 27.00 -26.30
CA LYS A 12 15.56 28.16 -26.01
C LYS A 12 16.23 29.47 -26.30
N ALA A 13 16.71 30.16 -25.26
CA ALA A 13 17.42 31.43 -25.36
C ALA A 13 18.94 31.24 -25.52
N PHE A 14 19.44 30.02 -25.34
CA PHE A 14 20.85 29.68 -25.33
C PHE A 14 21.29 29.06 -26.67
N PRO A 15 22.01 29.80 -27.53
CA PRO A 15 22.63 29.20 -28.72
C PRO A 15 23.74 28.21 -28.31
N SER A 16 24.55 28.59 -27.32
CA SER A 16 25.51 27.74 -26.61
C SER A 16 25.61 28.26 -25.19
N LEU A 17 25.66 27.36 -24.21
CA LEU A 17 25.93 27.67 -22.81
C LEU A 17 26.85 26.58 -22.27
N ASP A 18 27.90 26.97 -21.57
CA ASP A 18 28.87 26.07 -20.97
C ASP A 18 29.16 26.55 -19.54
N LEU A 19 28.61 25.86 -18.54
CA LEU A 19 28.70 26.22 -17.14
C LEU A 19 29.49 25.17 -16.37
N ASN A 20 30.65 25.59 -15.87
CA ASN A 20 31.39 24.85 -14.85
C ASN A 20 30.96 25.37 -13.47
N LEU A 21 30.34 24.51 -12.67
CA LEU A 21 29.83 24.86 -11.33
C LEU A 21 30.91 24.73 -10.24
N GLU A 22 32.12 24.30 -10.63
CA GLU A 22 33.19 23.84 -9.76
C GLU A 22 32.76 22.70 -8.82
N ARG A 23 33.71 21.90 -8.34
CA ARG A 23 33.37 20.80 -7.44
C ARG A 23 33.00 21.37 -6.06
N PRO A 24 31.77 21.20 -5.58
CA PRO A 24 31.40 21.67 -4.26
C PRO A 24 32.23 20.94 -3.21
N SER A 25 32.67 21.61 -2.15
CA SER A 25 33.32 20.97 -0.99
C SER A 25 32.37 20.94 0.21
N ALA A 26 32.68 20.16 1.25
CA ALA A 26 31.85 20.10 2.47
C ALA A 26 31.62 21.48 3.11
N HIS A 27 32.56 22.41 2.93
CA HIS A 27 32.48 23.78 3.44
C HIS A 27 31.97 24.79 2.39
N ARG A 28 31.92 24.42 1.10
CA ARG A 28 31.45 25.28 0.00
C ARG A 28 30.49 24.52 -0.91
N ASN A 29 29.26 24.36 -0.46
CA ASN A 29 28.23 23.54 -1.09
C ASN A 29 27.15 24.34 -1.83
N VAL A 30 27.19 25.68 -1.76
CA VAL A 30 26.19 26.56 -2.39
C VAL A 30 26.72 27.13 -3.71
N VAL A 31 25.95 26.98 -4.78
CA VAL A 31 26.19 27.60 -6.09
C VAL A 31 25.03 28.55 -6.39
N ILE A 32 25.34 29.75 -6.87
CA ILE A 32 24.34 30.75 -7.24
C ILE A 32 24.47 31.03 -8.73
N ILE A 33 23.38 30.88 -9.47
CA ILE A 33 23.25 31.26 -10.88
C ILE A 33 22.28 32.44 -10.93
N GLU A 34 22.82 33.64 -11.09
CA GLU A 34 22.04 34.88 -11.14
C GLU A 34 21.66 35.25 -12.56
N GLY A 35 20.42 35.66 -12.77
CA GLY A 35 19.97 36.20 -14.05
C GLY A 35 18.68 37.01 -13.91
N SER A 36 18.53 38.07 -14.70
CA SER A 36 17.30 38.85 -14.72
C SER A 36 16.12 38.03 -15.27
N ASN A 37 14.89 38.52 -15.11
CA ASN A 37 13.73 37.88 -15.74
C ASN A 37 13.89 37.82 -17.26
N GLY A 38 13.58 36.65 -17.84
CA GLY A 38 13.78 36.38 -19.26
C GLY A 38 15.16 35.84 -19.65
N TYR A 39 16.16 35.83 -18.75
CA TYR A 39 17.53 35.37 -19.06
C TYR A 39 17.68 33.83 -19.09
N GLY A 40 16.56 33.10 -18.99
CA GLY A 40 16.56 31.65 -19.18
C GLY A 40 16.81 30.79 -17.93
N LYS A 41 16.68 31.31 -16.71
CA LYS A 41 16.79 30.51 -15.46
C LYS A 41 15.88 29.28 -15.44
N THR A 42 14.58 29.48 -15.60
CA THR A 42 13.62 28.36 -15.76
C THR A 42 13.92 27.52 -16.99
N SER A 43 14.49 28.11 -18.06
CA SER A 43 14.90 27.35 -19.25
C SER A 43 16.07 26.42 -18.97
N LEU A 44 16.97 26.79 -18.05
CA LEU A 44 18.06 25.94 -17.56
C LEU A 44 17.51 24.81 -16.68
N LEU A 45 16.61 25.10 -15.75
CA LEU A 45 15.96 24.06 -14.94
C LEU A 45 15.23 23.02 -15.82
N GLU A 46 14.48 23.51 -16.81
CA GLU A 46 13.80 22.65 -17.78
C GLU A 46 14.78 21.82 -18.62
N ALA A 47 15.95 22.36 -18.97
CA ALA A 47 17.00 21.61 -19.67
C ALA A 47 17.49 20.42 -18.84
N ILE A 48 17.73 20.66 -17.54
CA ILE A 48 18.20 19.63 -16.60
C ILE A 48 17.15 18.50 -16.50
N ILE A 49 15.88 18.85 -16.29
CA ILE A 49 14.77 17.89 -16.19
C ILE A 49 14.64 17.05 -17.47
N LEU A 50 14.70 17.69 -18.65
CA LEU A 50 14.54 17.00 -19.93
C LEU A 50 15.74 16.14 -20.31
N CYS A 51 16.96 16.54 -19.94
CA CYS A 51 18.15 15.72 -20.13
C CYS A 51 18.02 14.39 -19.35
N LEU A 52 17.64 14.47 -18.07
CA LEU A 52 17.49 13.32 -17.18
C LEU A 52 16.33 12.40 -17.59
N TYR A 53 15.15 12.95 -17.87
CA TYR A 53 13.92 12.16 -17.97
C TYR A 53 13.29 12.10 -19.37
N GLY A 54 13.82 12.86 -20.33
CA GLY A 54 13.28 12.92 -21.70
C GLY A 54 11.77 13.16 -21.70
N ARG A 55 11.03 12.30 -22.41
CA ARG A 55 9.56 12.39 -22.54
C ARG A 55 8.81 12.46 -21.21
N GLU A 56 9.31 11.83 -20.15
CA GLU A 56 8.65 11.83 -18.83
C GLU A 56 8.85 13.14 -18.08
N GLY A 57 9.94 13.85 -18.40
CA GLY A 57 10.24 15.15 -17.85
C GLY A 57 9.23 16.23 -18.22
N VAL A 58 8.47 16.06 -19.30
CA VAL A 58 7.46 17.03 -19.74
C VAL A 58 6.39 17.25 -18.68
N GLY A 59 5.99 16.20 -17.96
CA GLY A 59 5.01 16.30 -16.87
C GLY A 59 5.55 17.00 -15.62
N LEU A 60 6.88 17.06 -15.48
CA LEU A 60 7.57 17.71 -14.36
C LEU A 60 7.80 19.21 -14.62
N VAL A 61 7.87 19.62 -15.89
CA VAL A 61 7.98 21.03 -16.26
C VAL A 61 6.61 21.72 -16.09
N GLY A 62 6.53 22.71 -15.20
CA GLY A 62 5.30 23.34 -14.69
C GLY A 62 4.38 24.06 -15.69
N ARG A 63 4.56 23.87 -17.00
CA ARG A 63 3.76 24.51 -18.06
C ARG A 63 2.79 23.56 -18.80
N ALA A 64 2.68 22.31 -18.36
CA ALA A 64 1.60 21.42 -18.81
C ALA A 64 0.32 21.75 -18.02
N SER A 65 -0.37 22.77 -18.51
CA SER A 65 -1.64 23.35 -18.08
C SER A 65 -2.63 22.40 -17.38
N SER A 66 -3.23 22.95 -16.32
CA SER A 66 -4.60 22.75 -15.89
C SER A 66 -5.54 22.25 -17.00
N GLY A 67 -6.20 21.12 -16.78
CA GLY A 67 -7.21 20.56 -17.70
C GLY A 67 -6.62 19.49 -18.61
N GLY A 68 -7.03 18.24 -18.37
CA GLY A 68 -6.36 17.08 -18.93
C GLY A 68 -6.38 17.04 -20.45
N ARG A 69 -5.20 17.20 -21.07
CA ARG A 69 -4.77 16.50 -22.28
C ARG A 69 -3.23 16.37 -22.23
N PRO A 70 -2.67 15.16 -22.06
CA PRO A 70 -1.22 14.94 -22.05
C PRO A 70 -0.56 15.07 -23.45
N ASP A 71 -1.32 15.50 -24.46
CA ASP A 71 -0.93 15.48 -25.87
C ASP A 71 -0.62 16.89 -26.45
N VAL A 72 -0.36 17.88 -25.59
CA VAL A 72 0.63 18.92 -25.96
C VAL A 72 2.01 18.25 -25.89
N GLY A 73 2.15 17.22 -26.74
CA GLY A 73 3.09 16.12 -26.61
C GLY A 73 4.51 16.59 -26.78
N TYR A 74 5.43 15.98 -26.03
CA TYR A 74 6.89 16.09 -26.07
C TYR A 74 7.50 16.82 -27.29
N ASP A 75 7.16 16.47 -28.53
CA ASP A 75 7.60 17.21 -29.72
C ASP A 75 7.25 18.69 -29.70
N ALA A 76 5.99 19.05 -29.44
CA ALA A 76 5.55 20.44 -29.41
C ALA A 76 6.31 21.25 -28.36
N PHE A 77 6.70 20.61 -27.25
CA PHE A 77 7.60 21.20 -26.27
C PHE A 77 9.00 21.41 -26.86
N LEU A 78 9.60 20.38 -27.47
CA LEU A 78 10.93 20.43 -28.08
C LEU A 78 11.02 21.43 -29.24
N GLU A 79 10.02 21.49 -30.12
CA GLU A 79 9.94 22.42 -31.24
C GLU A 79 9.88 23.88 -30.77
N ARG A 80 9.23 24.13 -29.61
CA ARG A 80 9.24 25.43 -28.92
C ARG A 80 10.53 25.69 -28.16
N ALA A 81 11.20 24.63 -27.71
CA ALA A 81 12.47 24.70 -27.02
C ALA A 81 13.66 24.90 -27.97
N LEU A 82 13.53 24.63 -29.27
CA LEU A 82 14.59 24.87 -30.24
C LEU A 82 14.92 26.38 -30.36
N TYR A 83 16.21 26.72 -30.28
CA TYR A 83 16.69 28.09 -30.47
C TYR A 83 16.28 28.64 -31.84
N GLN A 84 15.67 29.83 -31.86
CA GLN A 84 15.06 30.37 -33.08
C GLN A 84 16.08 30.65 -34.19
N GLY A 85 17.32 30.99 -33.85
CA GLY A 85 18.37 31.34 -34.82
C GLY A 85 18.96 30.17 -35.60
N VAL A 86 18.57 28.91 -35.33
CA VAL A 86 18.99 27.75 -36.12
C VAL A 86 17.92 27.19 -37.05
N ARG A 87 16.72 27.80 -37.08
CA ARG A 87 15.66 27.42 -38.02
C ARG A 87 16.04 27.75 -39.47
N GLY A 88 15.58 26.94 -40.42
CA GLY A 88 15.88 27.08 -41.85
C GLY A 88 16.90 26.07 -42.40
N ARG A 89 17.55 25.29 -41.53
CA ARG A 89 18.38 24.13 -41.88
C ARG A 89 18.14 23.00 -40.90
N ASP A 90 18.50 21.78 -41.31
CA ASP A 90 18.53 20.66 -40.37
C ASP A 90 19.47 21.00 -39.22
N SER A 91 18.98 20.83 -38.00
CA SER A 91 19.64 21.30 -36.79
C SER A 91 19.42 20.32 -35.64
N ASN A 92 20.20 20.48 -34.58
CA ASN A 92 20.03 19.72 -33.35
C ASN A 92 20.03 20.65 -32.14
N ALA A 93 19.45 20.18 -31.04
CA ALA A 93 19.61 20.74 -29.71
C ALA A 93 20.20 19.66 -28.81
N SER A 94 21.12 20.03 -27.92
CA SER A 94 21.73 19.07 -26.99
C SER A 94 21.83 19.65 -25.59
N VAL A 95 21.66 18.79 -24.60
CA VAL A 95 21.87 19.10 -23.19
C VAL A 95 22.74 18.01 -22.59
N GLU A 96 23.81 18.42 -21.94
CA GLU A 96 24.74 17.55 -21.24
C GLU A 96 24.88 17.97 -19.78
N LEU A 97 24.84 16.99 -18.89
CA LEU A 97 25.01 17.16 -17.45
C LEU A 97 26.13 16.23 -16.99
N THR A 98 27.08 16.76 -16.23
CA THR A 98 28.15 15.98 -15.61
C THR A 98 28.03 16.03 -14.10
N PHE A 99 28.11 14.86 -13.49
CA PHE A 99 28.05 14.66 -12.05
C PHE A 99 29.32 13.96 -11.57
N ASP A 100 29.83 14.38 -10.41
CA ASP A 100 30.91 13.71 -9.71
C ASP A 100 30.37 13.07 -8.43
N ASP A 101 30.75 11.84 -8.14
CA ASP A 101 30.50 11.23 -6.84
C ASP A 101 31.62 11.54 -5.82
N ASP A 102 31.41 11.15 -4.57
CA ASP A 102 32.38 11.35 -3.48
C ASP A 102 33.69 10.55 -3.70
N GLY A 103 33.66 9.50 -4.54
CA GLY A 103 34.83 8.71 -4.96
C GLY A 103 35.50 9.12 -6.28
N ASP A 104 35.25 10.34 -6.76
CA ASP A 104 35.79 10.89 -8.03
C ASP A 104 35.34 10.14 -9.31
N VAL A 105 34.30 9.30 -9.19
CA VAL A 105 33.67 8.67 -10.34
C VAL A 105 32.79 9.70 -11.04
N ARG A 106 33.09 9.96 -12.31
CA ARG A 106 32.27 10.82 -13.16
C ARG A 106 31.10 10.05 -13.76
N PHE A 107 29.95 10.72 -13.82
CA PHE A 107 28.77 10.28 -14.53
C PHE A 107 28.29 11.44 -15.41
N ALA A 108 28.31 11.28 -16.73
CA ALA A 108 27.81 12.28 -17.66
C ALA A 108 26.65 11.72 -18.47
N ILE A 109 25.61 12.52 -18.67
CA ILE A 109 24.48 12.20 -19.54
C ILE A 109 24.29 13.33 -20.55
N GLN A 110 24.29 12.99 -21.82
CA GLN A 110 24.01 13.90 -22.93
C GLN A 110 22.79 13.39 -23.69
N ARG A 111 21.82 14.27 -23.93
CA ARG A 111 20.66 14.02 -24.77
C ARG A 111 20.67 14.96 -25.97
N ILE A 112 20.45 14.41 -27.16
CA ILE A 112 20.47 15.14 -28.43
C ILE A 112 19.15 14.91 -29.15
N TRP A 113 18.50 16.02 -29.53
CA TRP A 113 17.29 16.03 -30.34
C TRP A 113 17.59 16.62 -31.72
N TYR A 114 17.05 16.00 -32.76
CA TYR A 114 17.24 16.44 -34.15
C TYR A 114 15.97 17.04 -34.71
N PHE A 115 16.14 18.06 -35.57
CA PHE A 115 15.05 18.83 -36.14
C PHE A 115 15.25 19.00 -37.65
N THR A 116 14.14 19.00 -38.38
CA THR A 116 14.12 19.38 -39.80
C THR A 116 14.41 20.87 -39.99
N SER A 117 14.69 21.27 -41.23
CA SER A 117 14.76 22.69 -41.64
C SER A 117 13.54 23.53 -41.26
N THR A 118 12.35 22.92 -41.19
CA THR A 118 11.11 23.55 -40.73
C THR A 118 10.97 23.64 -39.21
N GLY A 119 11.92 23.08 -38.46
CA GLY A 119 11.94 23.05 -37.01
C GLY A 119 11.08 21.95 -36.40
N ARG A 120 10.68 20.92 -37.16
CA ARG A 120 9.93 19.77 -36.63
C ARG A 120 10.86 18.73 -36.01
N HIS A 121 10.47 18.19 -34.86
CA HIS A 121 11.26 17.18 -34.14
C HIS A 121 11.28 15.83 -34.88
N ARG A 122 12.47 15.24 -35.04
CA ARG A 122 12.68 13.89 -35.60
C ARG A 122 12.81 12.87 -34.47
N ARG A 123 11.68 12.33 -34.02
CA ARG A 123 11.63 11.38 -32.89
C ARG A 123 12.54 10.16 -33.03
N ALA A 124 12.65 9.61 -34.24
CA ALA A 124 13.43 8.40 -34.50
C ALA A 124 14.96 8.63 -34.38
N ASP A 125 15.38 9.90 -34.42
CA ASP A 125 16.79 10.28 -34.41
C ASP A 125 17.25 10.70 -33.01
N GLU A 126 16.40 10.66 -31.97
CA GLU A 126 16.79 11.04 -30.61
C GLU A 126 17.94 10.16 -30.10
N GLU A 127 19.01 10.79 -29.62
CA GLU A 127 20.21 10.11 -29.14
C GLU A 127 20.45 10.42 -27.67
N VAL A 128 20.81 9.39 -26.90
CA VAL A 128 21.26 9.51 -25.51
C VAL A 128 22.63 8.87 -25.39
N ARG A 129 23.58 9.61 -24.82
CA ARG A 129 24.93 9.13 -24.52
C ARG A 129 25.18 9.26 -23.03
N ILE A 130 25.75 8.22 -22.44
CA ILE A 130 26.06 8.18 -21.02
C ILE A 130 27.50 7.72 -20.86
N TRP A 131 28.26 8.43 -20.05
CA TRP A 131 29.63 8.08 -19.71
C TRP A 131 29.75 7.84 -18.20
N GLU A 132 30.48 6.80 -17.81
CA GLU A 132 30.72 6.46 -16.41
C GLU A 132 32.18 6.07 -16.18
N GLY A 133 32.70 6.39 -14.99
CA GLY A 133 34.00 5.92 -14.54
C GLY A 133 35.08 7.00 -14.58
N PRO A 134 36.28 6.69 -14.07
CA PRO A 134 37.39 7.64 -14.05
C PRO A 134 37.91 8.00 -15.45
N ASN A 135 37.69 7.13 -16.45
CA ASN A 135 38.10 7.34 -17.84
C ASN A 135 36.96 7.88 -18.73
N GLU A 136 35.78 8.17 -18.15
CA GLU A 136 34.58 8.57 -18.91
C GLU A 136 34.25 7.54 -20.01
N ASP A 137 34.21 6.25 -19.64
CA ASP A 137 33.91 5.19 -20.59
C ASP A 137 32.44 5.26 -21.03
N LEU A 138 32.19 5.15 -22.34
CA LEU A 138 30.83 5.17 -22.88
C LEU A 138 30.07 3.92 -22.43
N VAL A 139 28.94 4.13 -21.75
CA VAL A 139 28.05 3.05 -21.32
C VAL A 139 27.33 2.49 -22.56
N PRO A 140 27.43 1.18 -22.84
CA PRO A 140 26.71 0.58 -23.96
C PRO A 140 25.21 0.57 -23.66
N LEU A 141 24.44 1.30 -24.47
CA LEU A 141 22.98 1.37 -24.37
C LEU A 141 22.32 0.60 -25.52
N PRO A 142 21.19 -0.09 -25.27
CA PRO A 142 20.45 -0.80 -26.31
C PRO A 142 19.83 0.20 -27.31
N HIS A 143 19.55 -0.27 -28.53
CA HIS A 143 18.86 0.52 -29.55
C HIS A 143 17.35 0.22 -29.56
N GLY A 144 16.55 1.14 -30.09
CA GLY A 144 15.10 0.95 -30.23
C GLY A 144 14.32 1.19 -28.94
N ASP A 145 13.22 0.46 -28.77
CA ASP A 145 12.24 0.72 -27.70
C ASP A 145 12.79 0.48 -26.28
N GLU A 146 13.82 -0.36 -26.13
CA GLU A 146 14.45 -0.68 -24.84
C GLU A 146 15.31 0.47 -24.29
N LEU A 147 15.81 1.36 -25.16
CA LEU A 147 16.68 2.48 -24.78
C LEU A 147 16.05 3.35 -23.68
N ALA A 148 14.77 3.67 -23.83
CA ALA A 148 14.05 4.53 -22.89
C ALA A 148 13.88 3.88 -21.51
N SER A 149 13.76 2.55 -21.44
CA SER A 149 13.67 1.82 -20.17
C SER A 149 15.03 1.77 -19.48
N GLU A 150 16.09 1.42 -20.23
CA GLU A 150 17.43 1.28 -19.67
C GLU A 150 17.98 2.63 -19.15
N VAL A 151 17.80 3.71 -19.92
CA VAL A 151 18.22 5.07 -19.50
C VAL A 151 17.48 5.49 -18.23
N ARG A 152 16.18 5.26 -18.17
CA ARG A 152 15.36 5.58 -16.99
C ARG A 152 15.82 4.82 -15.76
N ASP A 153 16.08 3.51 -15.90
CA ASP A 153 16.53 2.68 -14.80
C ASP A 153 17.93 3.10 -14.34
N LEU A 154 18.83 3.42 -15.28
CA LEU A 154 20.16 3.93 -14.94
C LEU A 154 20.10 5.28 -14.22
N VAL A 155 19.30 6.23 -14.71
CA VAL A 155 19.08 7.53 -14.06
C VAL A 155 18.46 7.35 -12.67
N ALA A 156 17.49 6.45 -12.51
CA ALA A 156 16.87 6.17 -11.21
C ALA A 156 17.84 5.52 -10.22
N ARG A 157 18.74 4.63 -10.69
CA ARG A 157 19.74 3.94 -9.87
C ARG A 157 20.91 4.85 -9.48
N ARG A 158 21.39 5.69 -10.40
CA ARG A 158 22.63 6.48 -10.21
C ARG A 158 22.39 7.92 -9.77
N LEU A 159 21.28 8.51 -10.18
CA LEU A 159 20.97 9.92 -9.94
C LEU A 159 19.69 10.05 -9.11
N LEU A 160 18.57 10.35 -9.77
CA LEU A 160 17.31 10.67 -9.12
C LEU A 160 16.16 10.02 -9.91
N PRO A 161 15.29 9.23 -9.27
CA PRO A 161 14.06 8.77 -9.91
C PRO A 161 13.14 9.94 -10.27
N ALA A 162 12.50 9.90 -11.44
CA ALA A 162 11.62 10.98 -11.94
C ALA A 162 10.53 11.40 -10.95
N ARG A 163 10.02 10.47 -10.14
CA ARG A 163 9.00 10.74 -9.11
C ARG A 163 9.50 11.62 -7.96
N LEU A 164 10.79 11.57 -7.67
CA LEU A 164 11.41 12.39 -6.62
C LEU A 164 11.86 13.75 -7.16
N ALA A 165 11.94 13.93 -8.48
CA ALA A 165 12.36 15.18 -9.11
C ALA A 165 11.68 16.44 -8.55
N PRO A 166 10.35 16.47 -8.29
CA PRO A 166 9.69 17.66 -7.75
C PRO A 166 10.20 18.12 -6.36
N PHE A 167 10.91 17.26 -5.62
CA PHE A 167 11.47 17.62 -4.30
C PHE A 167 12.93 18.10 -4.37
N PHE A 168 13.59 17.90 -5.51
CA PHE A 168 14.99 18.29 -5.74
C PHE A 168 15.15 19.37 -6.80
N LEU A 169 14.26 19.39 -7.79
CA LEU A 169 14.28 20.26 -8.97
C LEU A 169 12.94 21.01 -9.02
N PHE A 170 12.83 22.10 -8.26
CA PHE A 170 11.56 22.81 -8.16
C PHE A 170 11.69 24.31 -8.42
N ASP A 171 10.61 24.86 -8.97
CA ASP A 171 10.44 26.29 -9.19
C ASP A 171 9.45 26.88 -8.17
N GLY A 172 9.38 28.21 -8.13
CA GLY A 172 8.45 28.93 -7.26
C GLY A 172 6.96 28.61 -7.50
N GLU A 173 6.55 28.26 -8.73
CA GLU A 173 5.15 27.93 -9.04
C GLU A 173 4.74 26.56 -8.48
N HIS A 174 5.65 25.57 -8.52
CA HIS A 174 5.45 24.27 -7.91
C HIS A 174 5.35 24.38 -6.38
N LEU A 175 6.19 25.19 -5.76
CA LEU A 175 6.10 25.51 -4.34
C LEU A 175 4.74 26.15 -3.99
N ASP A 176 4.30 27.14 -4.78
CA ASP A 176 3.02 27.82 -4.55
C ASP A 176 1.83 26.85 -4.64
N ARG A 177 1.87 25.89 -5.57
CA ARG A 177 0.83 24.84 -5.68
C ARG A 177 0.82 23.91 -4.47
N LEU A 178 1.99 23.56 -3.93
CA LEU A 178 2.07 22.73 -2.72
C LEU A 178 1.58 23.53 -1.50
N ALA A 179 2.03 24.78 -1.33
CA ALA A 179 1.65 25.63 -0.21
C ALA A 179 0.16 26.07 -0.23
N GLY A 180 -0.49 26.01 -1.40
CA GLY A 180 -1.88 26.42 -1.58
C GLY A 180 -2.94 25.40 -1.12
N VAL A 181 -2.55 24.19 -0.72
CA VAL A 181 -3.46 23.18 -0.12
C VAL A 181 -3.21 23.03 1.38
N ASP A 182 -4.17 22.49 2.12
CA ASP A 182 -4.03 22.25 3.57
C ASP A 182 -2.84 21.31 3.88
N LEU A 183 -2.21 21.48 5.04
CA LEU A 183 -1.01 20.77 5.48
C LEU A 183 -1.17 19.24 5.41
N ASP A 184 -2.34 18.72 5.78
CA ASP A 184 -2.65 17.28 5.70
C ASP A 184 -2.60 16.79 4.25
N GLN A 185 -3.15 17.60 3.35
CA GLN A 185 -3.14 17.31 1.93
C GLN A 185 -1.74 17.47 1.34
N GLN A 186 -0.93 18.44 1.79
CA GLN A 186 0.46 18.61 1.37
C GLN A 186 1.27 17.34 1.67
N VAL A 187 1.22 16.85 2.92
CA VAL A 187 1.94 15.65 3.34
C VAL A 187 1.46 14.43 2.59
N ARG A 188 0.13 14.23 2.49
CA ARG A 188 -0.43 13.09 1.76
C ARG A 188 -0.02 13.08 0.29
N LEU A 189 -0.09 14.22 -0.40
CA LEU A 189 0.32 14.31 -1.80
C LEU A 189 1.82 14.04 -1.93
N ALA A 190 2.64 14.73 -1.15
CA ALA A 190 4.10 14.60 -1.22
C ALA A 190 4.58 13.17 -0.96
N LEU A 191 4.06 12.53 0.10
CA LEU A 191 4.33 11.13 0.43
C LEU A 191 3.86 10.18 -0.67
N GLN A 192 2.63 10.34 -1.17
CA GLN A 192 2.11 9.48 -2.23
C GLN A 192 2.98 9.57 -3.49
N TYR A 193 3.39 10.77 -3.89
CA TYR A 193 4.29 10.96 -5.03
C TYR A 193 5.67 10.34 -4.77
N ALA A 194 6.27 10.59 -3.61
CA ALA A 194 7.58 10.05 -3.26
C ALA A 194 7.60 8.51 -3.23
N LEU A 195 6.55 7.90 -2.66
CA LEU A 195 6.40 6.44 -2.59
C LEU A 195 5.91 5.80 -3.90
N GLY A 196 5.49 6.60 -4.90
CA GLY A 196 4.96 6.10 -6.16
C GLY A 196 3.57 5.45 -6.06
N ILE A 197 2.80 5.78 -5.01
CA ILE A 197 1.44 5.27 -4.79
C ILE A 197 0.50 5.55 -5.99
N PRO A 198 0.53 6.71 -6.66
CA PRO A 198 -0.32 6.95 -7.83
C PRO A 198 -0.13 5.94 -8.96
N ILE A 199 1.11 5.48 -9.20
CA ILE A 199 1.41 4.47 -10.23
C ILE A 199 0.84 3.11 -9.81
N LEU A 200 1.00 2.75 -8.54
CA LEU A 200 0.46 1.52 -7.99
C LEU A 200 -1.08 1.50 -8.05
N ARG A 201 -1.74 2.62 -7.72
CA ARG A 201 -3.20 2.76 -7.85
C ARG A 201 -3.64 2.60 -9.30
N LYS A 202 -2.98 3.29 -10.23
CA LYS A 202 -3.27 3.16 -11.66
C LYS A 202 -3.10 1.71 -12.13
N LEU A 203 -2.00 1.06 -11.79
CA LEU A 203 -1.77 -0.35 -12.12
C LEU A 203 -2.87 -1.26 -11.53
N SER A 204 -3.27 -1.04 -10.28
CA SER A 204 -4.37 -1.76 -9.66
C SER A 204 -5.68 -1.57 -10.44
N ASP A 205 -6.01 -0.33 -10.84
CA ASP A 205 -7.23 -0.03 -11.59
C ASP A 205 -7.19 -0.60 -13.02
N ASP A 206 -6.03 -0.56 -13.67
CA ASP A 206 -5.78 -1.17 -14.97
C ASP A 206 -5.93 -2.71 -14.89
N LEU A 207 -5.40 -3.35 -13.84
CA LEU A 207 -5.55 -4.79 -13.59
C LEU A 207 -7.01 -5.19 -13.31
N LYS A 208 -7.75 -4.39 -12.52
CA LYS A 208 -9.19 -4.60 -12.29
C LYS A 208 -9.99 -4.47 -13.58
N SER A 209 -9.64 -3.50 -14.41
CA SER A 209 -10.28 -3.28 -15.71
C SER A 209 -9.97 -4.44 -16.65
N TYR A 210 -8.71 -4.88 -16.72
CA TYR A 210 -8.29 -6.06 -17.47
C TYR A 210 -9.02 -7.34 -17.03
N ALA A 211 -9.15 -7.58 -15.71
CA ALA A 211 -9.87 -8.74 -15.18
C ALA A 211 -11.36 -8.69 -15.59
N ARG A 212 -11.99 -7.52 -15.48
CA ARG A 212 -13.39 -7.30 -15.90
C ARG A 212 -13.59 -7.53 -17.39
N ASP A 213 -12.72 -6.98 -18.23
CA ASP A 213 -12.84 -7.10 -19.68
C ASP A 213 -12.53 -8.54 -20.14
N SER A 214 -11.56 -9.20 -19.51
CA SER A 214 -11.25 -10.62 -19.75
C SER A 214 -12.45 -11.51 -19.40
N ARG A 215 -13.18 -11.22 -18.31
CA ARG A 215 -14.42 -11.93 -17.95
C ARG A 215 -15.56 -11.66 -18.94
N ARG A 216 -15.70 -10.42 -19.42
CA ARG A 216 -16.71 -10.03 -20.42
C ARG A 216 -16.50 -10.66 -21.80
N GLN A 217 -15.26 -10.98 -22.15
CA GLN A 217 -14.93 -11.63 -23.43
C GLN A 217 -15.39 -13.09 -23.50
N LEU A 218 -15.69 -13.73 -22.36
CA LEU A 218 -16.18 -15.11 -22.25
C LEU A 218 -17.67 -15.25 -22.59
N LYS A 219 -18.13 -14.64 -23.70
CA LYS A 219 -19.55 -14.54 -24.06
C LYS A 219 -20.25 -15.90 -24.18
N GLY A 220 -20.87 -16.29 -23.06
CA GLY A 220 -21.93 -17.26 -22.85
C GLY A 220 -22.62 -16.92 -21.52
N GLY A 221 -23.88 -17.34 -21.30
CA GLY A 221 -24.71 -16.94 -20.14
C GLY A 221 -24.06 -17.15 -18.76
N THR A 222 -23.04 -18.02 -18.67
CA THR A 222 -22.26 -18.33 -17.47
C THR A 222 -21.35 -17.19 -17.00
N GLY A 223 -20.89 -16.30 -17.89
CA GLY A 223 -19.99 -15.18 -17.53
C GLY A 223 -20.67 -14.10 -16.68
N ASN A 224 -21.92 -13.77 -16.99
CA ASN A 224 -22.73 -12.84 -16.18
C ASN A 224 -23.04 -13.44 -14.80
N GLN A 225 -23.35 -14.74 -14.76
CA GLN A 225 -23.58 -15.45 -13.50
C GLN A 225 -22.32 -15.46 -12.62
N LEU A 226 -21.14 -15.63 -13.22
CA LEU A 226 -19.86 -15.57 -12.51
C LEU A 226 -19.56 -14.15 -11.98
N ASP A 227 -19.83 -13.11 -12.76
CA ASP A 227 -19.65 -11.72 -12.34
C ASP A 227 -20.60 -11.34 -11.19
N GLU A 228 -21.86 -11.80 -11.24
CA GLU A 228 -22.84 -11.60 -10.17
C GLU A 228 -22.43 -12.35 -8.89
N LEU A 229 -22.03 -13.62 -9.00
CA LEU A 229 -21.51 -14.40 -7.88
C LEU A 229 -20.25 -13.75 -7.26
N THR A 230 -19.33 -13.28 -8.09
CA THR A 230 -18.10 -12.63 -7.61
C THR A 230 -18.40 -11.32 -6.87
N ARG A 231 -19.36 -10.52 -7.37
CA ARG A 231 -19.80 -9.31 -6.66
C ARG A 231 -20.48 -9.63 -5.35
N LEU A 232 -21.34 -10.65 -5.32
CA LEU A 232 -22.04 -11.06 -4.11
C LEU A 232 -21.06 -11.56 -3.04
N VAL A 233 -20.08 -12.38 -3.42
CA VAL A 233 -19.00 -12.82 -2.51
C VAL A 233 -18.19 -11.64 -1.98
N ALA A 234 -17.90 -10.63 -2.81
CA ALA A 234 -17.19 -9.44 -2.37
C ALA A 234 -18.00 -8.62 -1.36
N ASP A 235 -19.31 -8.47 -1.58
CA ASP A 235 -20.22 -7.77 -0.67
C ASP A 235 -20.35 -8.49 0.68
N LEU A 236 -20.57 -9.81 0.67
CA LEU A 236 -20.61 -10.64 1.88
C LEU A 236 -19.29 -10.58 2.67
N ASN A 237 -18.14 -10.57 1.98
CA ASN A 237 -16.84 -10.38 2.62
C ASN A 237 -16.71 -9.02 3.31
N GLN A 238 -17.24 -7.96 2.70
CA GLN A 238 -17.25 -6.62 3.30
C GLN A 238 -18.15 -6.59 4.54
N GLN A 239 -19.36 -7.14 4.45
CA GLN A 239 -20.29 -7.23 5.58
C GLN A 239 -19.68 -8.02 6.75
N SER A 240 -19.00 -9.14 6.47
CA SER A 240 -18.29 -9.93 7.48
C SER A 240 -17.23 -9.09 8.22
N ARG A 241 -16.39 -8.36 7.47
CA ARG A 241 -15.37 -7.47 8.05
C ARG A 241 -15.96 -6.34 8.89
N ASP A 242 -17.05 -5.74 8.41
CA ASP A 242 -17.74 -4.66 9.14
C ASP A 242 -18.32 -5.18 10.46
N HIS A 243 -18.90 -6.38 10.46
CA HIS A 243 -19.40 -7.04 11.68
C HIS A 243 -18.27 -7.38 12.65
N THR A 244 -17.14 -7.94 12.18
CA THR A 244 -15.96 -8.21 13.02
C THR A 244 -15.42 -6.92 13.65
N THR A 245 -15.27 -5.86 12.87
CA THR A 245 -14.76 -4.57 13.36
C THR A 245 -15.66 -3.98 14.46
N LYS A 246 -16.98 -4.08 14.29
CA LYS A 246 -17.95 -3.63 15.31
C LYS A 246 -17.89 -4.49 16.57
N LEU A 247 -17.72 -5.81 16.45
CA LEU A 247 -17.55 -6.70 17.60
C LEU A 247 -16.28 -6.35 18.40
N ASP A 248 -15.17 -6.09 17.71
CA ASP A 248 -13.92 -5.67 18.35
C ASP A 248 -14.08 -4.31 19.08
N ALA A 249 -14.78 -3.35 18.46
CA ALA A 249 -15.08 -2.07 19.10
C ALA A 249 -15.93 -2.23 20.37
N ILE A 250 -16.95 -3.09 20.34
CA ILE A 250 -17.78 -3.41 21.52
C ILE A 250 -16.93 -4.07 22.61
N ALA A 251 -16.05 -5.01 22.25
CA ALA A 251 -15.15 -5.67 23.20
C ALA A 251 -14.19 -4.67 23.89
N GLN A 252 -13.64 -3.72 23.12
CA GLN A 252 -12.82 -2.64 23.65
C GLN A 252 -13.60 -1.71 24.59
N ALA A 253 -14.86 -1.40 24.26
CA ALA A 253 -15.74 -0.56 25.10
C ALA A 253 -16.19 -1.26 26.40
N LEU A 254 -16.38 -2.57 26.38
CA LEU A 254 -16.76 -3.35 27.57
C LEU A 254 -15.65 -3.42 28.63
N THR A 255 -14.39 -3.36 28.22
CA THR A 255 -13.23 -3.49 29.12
C THR A 255 -13.18 -2.39 30.21
N PRO A 256 -13.20 -1.08 29.88
CA PRO A 256 -13.21 -0.02 30.89
C PRO A 256 -14.50 0.00 31.71
N LEU A 257 -15.66 -0.31 31.12
CA LEU A 257 -16.94 -0.38 31.85
C LEU A 257 -16.94 -1.48 32.92
N ARG A 258 -16.32 -2.63 32.64
CA ARG A 258 -16.15 -3.71 33.62
C ARG A 258 -15.21 -3.29 34.75
N ALA A 259 -14.13 -2.59 34.45
CA ALA A 259 -13.23 -2.04 35.46
C ALA A 259 -13.94 -0.99 36.36
N GLU A 260 -14.72 -0.08 35.78
CA GLU A 260 -15.52 0.91 36.53
C GLU A 260 -16.56 0.24 37.42
N ARG A 261 -17.20 -0.83 36.94
CA ARG A 261 -18.12 -1.65 37.73
C ARG A 261 -17.42 -2.29 38.92
N ASP A 262 -16.26 -2.91 38.73
CA ASP A 262 -15.51 -3.57 39.80
C ASP A 262 -15.00 -2.55 40.85
N GLU A 263 -14.56 -1.37 40.40
CA GLU A 263 -14.18 -0.27 41.28
C GLU A 263 -15.38 0.25 42.09
N THR A 264 -16.54 0.42 41.46
CA THR A 264 -17.77 0.88 42.12
C THR A 264 -18.21 -0.12 43.20
N VAL A 265 -18.13 -1.42 42.91
CA VAL A 265 -18.39 -2.49 43.88
C VAL A 265 -17.41 -2.46 45.05
N ALA A 266 -16.11 -2.23 44.78
CA ALA A 266 -15.10 -2.08 45.83
C ALA A 266 -15.35 -0.86 46.73
N ARG A 267 -15.76 0.29 46.15
CA ARG A 267 -16.09 1.52 46.90
C ARG A 267 -17.31 1.33 47.81
N ILE A 268 -18.37 0.68 47.33
CA ILE A 268 -19.54 0.30 48.15
C ILE A 268 -19.08 -0.56 49.34
N GLY A 269 -18.14 -1.47 49.10
CA GLY A 269 -17.57 -2.32 50.14
C GLY A 269 -16.81 -1.60 51.24
N SER A 270 -16.02 -0.59 50.88
CA SER A 270 -15.23 0.19 51.85
C SER A 270 -16.08 0.99 52.84
N LEU A 271 -17.35 1.28 52.49
CA LEU A 271 -18.26 2.07 53.32
C LEU A 271 -18.97 1.25 54.42
N HIS A 272 -19.05 -0.08 54.29
CA HIS A 272 -19.81 -0.95 55.19
C HIS A 272 -18.97 -2.15 55.63
N GLY A 273 -18.10 -1.95 56.63
CA GLY A 273 -17.10 -2.94 57.10
C GLY A 273 -17.63 -4.33 57.45
N ASP A 274 -18.89 -4.47 57.88
CA ASP A 274 -19.52 -5.77 58.18
C ASP A 274 -20.51 -6.28 57.11
N SER A 275 -21.03 -5.40 56.23
CA SER A 275 -21.97 -5.76 55.15
C SER A 275 -21.25 -6.08 53.83
N TYR A 276 -19.98 -5.70 53.68
CA TYR A 276 -19.21 -5.97 52.47
C TYR A 276 -18.99 -7.45 52.21
N ALA A 277 -18.70 -8.25 53.24
CA ALA A 277 -18.46 -9.67 53.07
C ALA A 277 -19.72 -10.42 52.61
N SER A 278 -20.90 -10.05 53.09
CA SER A 278 -22.18 -10.60 52.62
C SER A 278 -22.55 -10.09 51.24
N PHE A 279 -22.35 -8.80 50.96
CA PHE A 279 -22.66 -8.20 49.67
C PHE A 279 -21.75 -8.74 48.55
N LYS A 280 -20.44 -8.86 48.82
CA LYS A 280 -19.47 -9.46 47.90
C LYS A 280 -19.81 -10.91 47.60
N ARG A 281 -20.18 -11.71 48.61
CA ARG A 281 -20.61 -13.11 48.42
C ARG A 281 -21.85 -13.22 47.55
N LEU A 282 -22.86 -12.39 47.79
CA LEU A 282 -24.07 -12.36 46.95
C LEU A 282 -23.75 -11.94 45.51
N PHE A 283 -22.80 -11.03 45.33
CA PHE A 283 -22.36 -10.60 44.00
C PHE A 283 -21.60 -11.69 43.24
N GLU A 284 -20.65 -12.35 43.91
CA GLU A 284 -19.92 -13.51 43.37
C GLU A 284 -20.88 -14.66 43.03
N GLU A 285 -21.85 -14.93 43.92
CA GLU A 285 -22.90 -15.93 43.72
C GLU A 285 -23.80 -15.58 42.52
N ARG A 286 -24.18 -14.31 42.37
CA ARG A 286 -24.96 -13.82 41.23
C ARG A 286 -24.20 -14.00 39.92
N GLU A 287 -22.91 -13.65 39.89
CA GLU A 287 -22.08 -13.80 38.70
C GLU A 287 -21.90 -15.28 38.32
N GLN A 288 -21.63 -16.14 39.31
CA GLN A 288 -21.50 -17.58 39.10
C GLN A 288 -22.81 -18.19 38.57
N ARG A 289 -23.95 -17.84 39.16
CA ARG A 289 -25.27 -18.28 38.69
C ARG A 289 -25.61 -17.74 37.30
N GLY A 290 -25.22 -16.49 37.00
CA GLY A 290 -25.36 -15.89 35.69
C GLY A 290 -24.61 -16.66 34.60
N ARG A 291 -23.36 -17.04 34.85
CA ARG A 291 -22.57 -17.87 33.91
C ARG A 291 -23.20 -19.24 33.67
N VAL A 292 -23.72 -19.87 34.73
CA VAL A 292 -24.42 -21.17 34.61
C VAL A 292 -25.71 -21.04 33.80
N ARG A 293 -26.50 -19.99 34.06
CA ARG A 293 -27.71 -19.69 33.26
C ARG A 293 -27.36 -19.51 31.78
N ASP A 294 -26.36 -18.69 31.48
CA ASP A 294 -25.98 -18.40 30.10
C ASP A 294 -25.52 -19.66 29.36
N ALA A 295 -24.70 -20.49 30.00
CA ALA A 295 -24.26 -21.77 29.44
C ALA A 295 -25.44 -22.73 29.17
N LEU A 296 -26.42 -22.81 30.08
CA LEU A 296 -27.61 -23.65 29.90
C LEU A 296 -28.52 -23.13 28.78
N GLN A 297 -28.73 -21.82 28.71
CA GLN A 297 -29.52 -21.18 27.65
C GLN A 297 -28.86 -21.35 26.27
N ASP A 298 -27.54 -21.20 26.18
CA ASP A 298 -26.81 -21.39 24.92
C ASP A 298 -26.83 -22.85 24.46
N ARG A 299 -26.67 -23.81 25.39
CA ARG A 299 -26.81 -25.24 25.09
C ARG A 299 -28.20 -25.58 24.57
N LEU A 300 -29.25 -25.05 25.22
CA LEU A 300 -30.63 -25.25 24.77
C LEU A 300 -30.84 -24.64 23.37
N ARG A 301 -30.36 -23.41 23.13
CA ARG A 301 -30.44 -22.76 21.81
C ARG A 301 -29.74 -23.55 20.72
N GLN A 302 -28.51 -23.99 20.94
CA GLN A 302 -27.77 -24.80 19.96
C GLN A 302 -28.52 -26.08 19.61
N THR A 303 -29.07 -26.76 20.62
CA THR A 303 -29.86 -27.98 20.44
C THR A 303 -31.11 -27.71 19.60
N LEU A 304 -31.84 -26.63 19.87
CA LEU A 304 -33.03 -26.25 19.12
C LEU A 304 -32.73 -25.77 17.69
N SER A 305 -31.63 -25.08 17.48
CA SER A 305 -31.26 -24.51 16.18
C SER A 305 -30.65 -25.52 15.22
N PHE A 306 -29.84 -26.47 15.71
CA PHE A 306 -29.08 -27.38 14.85
C PHE A 306 -29.54 -28.84 14.97
N ASP A 307 -29.66 -29.35 16.20
CA ASP A 307 -29.87 -30.78 16.42
C ASP A 307 -31.33 -31.20 16.28
N LEU A 308 -32.26 -30.32 16.64
CA LEU A 308 -33.69 -30.59 16.55
C LEU A 308 -34.12 -30.86 15.11
N ALA A 309 -33.63 -30.08 14.14
CA ALA A 309 -33.95 -30.29 12.73
C ALA A 309 -33.52 -31.69 12.25
N LEU A 310 -32.34 -32.15 12.67
CA LEU A 310 -31.81 -33.46 12.35
C LEU A 310 -32.51 -34.60 13.12
N ALA A 311 -32.95 -34.32 14.35
CA ALA A 311 -33.77 -35.25 15.13
C ALA A 311 -35.15 -35.46 14.47
N LEU A 312 -35.76 -34.39 13.96
CA LEU A 312 -37.05 -34.41 13.27
C LEU A 312 -37.01 -35.07 11.88
N ALA A 313 -35.82 -35.16 11.26
CA ALA A 313 -35.63 -35.82 9.97
C ALA A 313 -35.97 -37.34 9.99
N GLY A 314 -36.10 -37.92 11.18
CA GLY A 314 -36.50 -39.31 11.38
C GLY A 314 -35.33 -40.31 11.34
N PRO A 315 -35.50 -41.50 11.96
CA PRO A 315 -34.44 -42.49 12.07
C PRO A 315 -34.00 -43.04 10.71
N ASP A 316 -34.94 -43.23 9.78
CA ASP A 316 -34.65 -43.83 8.47
C ASP A 316 -33.74 -42.95 7.62
N LEU A 317 -33.97 -41.63 7.60
CA LEU A 317 -33.14 -40.71 6.83
C LEU A 317 -31.75 -40.55 7.44
N ARG A 318 -31.65 -40.52 8.78
CA ARG A 318 -30.35 -40.50 9.47
C ARG A 318 -29.55 -41.77 9.20
N GLN A 319 -30.20 -42.93 9.27
CA GLN A 319 -29.56 -44.21 8.99
C GLN A 319 -29.11 -44.30 7.53
N ALA A 320 -29.96 -43.90 6.59
CA ALA A 320 -29.62 -43.85 5.15
C ALA A 320 -28.43 -42.92 4.87
N ALA A 321 -28.36 -41.76 5.54
CA ALA A 321 -27.23 -40.84 5.43
C ALA A 321 -25.93 -41.48 5.94
N ARG A 322 -25.97 -42.15 7.10
CA ARG A 322 -24.81 -42.84 7.68
C ARG A 322 -24.31 -43.98 6.78
N GLU A 323 -25.23 -44.77 6.23
CA GLU A 323 -24.91 -45.84 5.26
C GLU A 323 -24.32 -45.28 3.97
N GLN A 324 -24.81 -44.13 3.49
CA GLN A 324 -24.23 -43.47 2.32
C GLN A 324 -22.81 -42.95 2.62
N ILE A 325 -22.58 -42.36 3.78
CA ILE A 325 -21.25 -41.87 4.20
C ILE A 325 -20.25 -43.04 4.29
N ALA A 326 -20.67 -44.17 4.85
CA ALA A 326 -19.84 -45.38 4.90
C ALA A 326 -19.55 -45.94 3.50
N ARG A 327 -20.54 -45.93 2.60
CA ARG A 327 -20.36 -46.30 1.20
C ARG A 327 -19.37 -45.38 0.50
N ASP A 328 -19.50 -44.08 0.65
CA ASP A 328 -18.59 -43.09 0.06
C ASP A 328 -17.13 -43.30 0.52
N ALA A 329 -16.93 -43.63 1.80
CA ALA A 329 -15.61 -43.96 2.33
C ALA A 329 -15.01 -45.23 1.70
N SER A 330 -15.84 -46.27 1.52
CA SER A 330 -15.39 -47.49 0.85
C SER A 330 -15.05 -47.28 -0.62
N VAL A 331 -15.74 -46.37 -1.32
CA VAL A 331 -15.46 -46.03 -2.72
C VAL A 331 -14.16 -45.25 -2.83
N GLU A 332 -13.95 -44.24 -1.97
CA GLU A 332 -12.71 -43.46 -1.96
C GLU A 332 -11.47 -44.32 -1.67
N GLN A 333 -11.56 -45.24 -0.71
CA GLN A 333 -10.46 -46.17 -0.41
C GLN A 333 -10.12 -47.08 -1.60
N ARG A 334 -11.14 -47.50 -2.36
CA ARG A 334 -10.98 -48.29 -3.59
C ARG A 334 -10.35 -47.48 -4.71
N GLU A 335 -10.79 -46.24 -4.93
CA GLU A 335 -10.20 -45.32 -5.91
C GLU A 335 -8.74 -45.03 -5.60
N PHE A 336 -8.42 -44.79 -4.33
CA PHE A 336 -7.05 -44.57 -3.87
C PHE A 336 -6.17 -45.80 -4.12
N THR A 337 -6.65 -46.99 -3.74
CA THR A 337 -5.92 -48.27 -3.95
C THR A 337 -5.68 -48.52 -5.44
N ARG A 338 -6.66 -48.22 -6.30
CA ARG A 338 -6.54 -48.32 -7.76
C ARG A 338 -5.50 -47.34 -8.30
N SER A 339 -5.52 -46.08 -7.86
CA SER A 339 -4.55 -45.07 -8.27
C SER A 339 -3.10 -45.46 -7.93
N VAL A 340 -2.89 -46.01 -6.73
CA VAL A 340 -1.59 -46.52 -6.29
C VAL A 340 -1.19 -47.78 -7.07
N SER A 341 -2.14 -48.66 -7.39
CA SER A 341 -1.87 -49.82 -8.26
C SER A 341 -1.48 -49.41 -9.68
N ASP A 342 -2.17 -48.43 -10.26
CA ASP A 342 -1.87 -47.89 -11.60
C ASP A 342 -0.53 -47.13 -11.65
N SER A 343 -0.11 -46.49 -10.55
CA SER A 343 1.23 -45.89 -10.47
C SER A 343 2.32 -46.97 -10.41
N HIS A 344 2.16 -48.00 -9.58
CA HIS A 344 3.09 -49.12 -9.52
C HIS A 344 3.18 -49.88 -10.86
N TYR A 345 2.05 -50.07 -11.56
CA TYR A 345 2.05 -50.65 -12.91
C TYR A 345 2.92 -49.84 -13.88
N ARG A 346 2.74 -48.51 -13.90
CA ARG A 346 3.53 -47.62 -14.77
C ARG A 346 5.01 -47.67 -14.44
N ASP A 347 5.38 -47.70 -13.17
CA ASP A 347 6.78 -47.81 -12.75
C ASP A 347 7.40 -49.15 -13.15
N ILE A 348 6.67 -50.25 -13.03
CA ILE A 348 7.11 -51.58 -13.46
C ILE A 348 7.31 -51.60 -14.98
N VAL A 349 6.34 -51.10 -15.75
CA VAL A 349 6.44 -51.02 -17.22
C VAL A 349 7.60 -50.13 -17.64
N ALA A 350 7.83 -49.00 -16.97
CA ALA A 350 8.93 -48.09 -17.27
C ALA A 350 10.31 -48.71 -16.97
N ARG A 351 10.43 -49.48 -15.88
CA ARG A 351 11.67 -50.20 -15.55
C ARG A 351 11.95 -51.34 -16.52
N LEU A 352 10.94 -52.14 -16.86
CA LEU A 352 11.08 -53.22 -17.84
C LEU A 352 11.26 -52.69 -19.28
N GLY A 353 10.75 -51.50 -19.56
CA GLY A 353 10.80 -50.84 -20.87
C GLY A 353 12.08 -50.05 -21.14
N GLN A 354 13.11 -50.15 -20.29
CA GLN A 354 14.38 -49.46 -20.54
C GLN A 354 15.03 -50.01 -21.82
N ARG A 355 15.27 -49.13 -22.80
CA ARG A 355 15.76 -49.49 -24.15
C ARG A 355 16.96 -50.44 -24.15
N HIS A 356 17.87 -50.29 -23.18
CA HIS A 356 19.06 -51.12 -23.12
C HIS A 356 18.77 -52.61 -22.83
N GLU A 357 17.73 -52.92 -22.04
CA GLU A 357 17.32 -54.29 -21.74
C GLU A 357 16.50 -54.90 -22.89
N LEU A 358 15.63 -54.10 -23.52
CA LEU A 358 14.84 -54.51 -24.69
C LEU A 358 15.71 -54.84 -25.91
N GLU A 359 16.77 -54.05 -26.14
CA GLU A 359 17.74 -54.29 -27.22
C GLU A 359 18.59 -55.54 -26.95
N ARG A 360 19.01 -55.78 -25.69
CA ARG A 360 19.72 -57.01 -25.30
C ARG A 360 18.86 -58.27 -25.47
N ALA A 361 17.55 -58.16 -25.25
CA ALA A 361 16.60 -59.26 -25.42
C ALA A 361 16.16 -59.49 -26.88
N GLY A 362 16.58 -58.65 -27.83
CA GLY A 362 16.24 -58.78 -29.26
C GLY A 362 14.76 -58.54 -29.59
N LEU A 363 14.00 -57.90 -28.69
CA LEU A 363 12.57 -57.69 -28.83
C LEU A 363 12.27 -56.51 -29.77
N LYS A 364 11.47 -56.75 -30.81
CA LYS A 364 10.99 -55.69 -31.70
C LYS A 364 9.91 -54.85 -31.00
N PRO A 365 9.75 -53.55 -31.35
CA PRO A 365 8.75 -52.67 -30.73
C PRO A 365 7.31 -53.22 -30.73
N ALA A 366 6.90 -53.91 -31.79
CA ALA A 366 5.57 -54.52 -31.89
C ALA A 366 5.36 -55.68 -30.89
N GLN A 367 6.42 -56.44 -30.58
CA GLN A 367 6.36 -57.55 -29.62
C GLN A 367 6.29 -57.03 -28.18
N TRP A 368 7.00 -55.92 -27.90
CA TRP A 368 6.88 -55.22 -26.62
C TRP A 368 5.46 -54.68 -26.39
N ALA A 369 4.84 -54.08 -27.40
CA ALA A 369 3.46 -53.60 -27.29
C ALA A 369 2.46 -54.72 -26.96
N MET A 370 2.62 -55.91 -27.57
CA MET A 370 1.81 -57.09 -27.21
C MET A 370 2.07 -57.57 -25.78
N PHE A 371 3.32 -57.55 -25.33
CA PHE A 371 3.69 -57.94 -23.96
C PHE A 371 3.09 -56.96 -22.93
N GLU A 372 3.23 -55.66 -23.16
CA GLU A 372 2.65 -54.62 -22.31
C GLU A 372 1.12 -54.75 -22.23
N GLN A 373 0.46 -54.99 -23.37
CA GLN A 373 -0.98 -55.20 -23.39
C GLN A 373 -1.40 -56.43 -22.56
N ARG A 374 -0.64 -57.52 -22.62
CA ARG A 374 -0.91 -58.74 -21.84
C ARG A 374 -0.59 -58.56 -20.36
N LEU A 375 0.49 -57.85 -20.04
CA LEU A 375 0.83 -57.48 -18.67
C LEU A 375 -0.26 -56.60 -18.05
N ARG A 376 -0.80 -55.64 -18.82
CA ARG A 376 -1.93 -54.81 -18.39
C ARG A 376 -3.17 -55.64 -18.10
N ALA A 377 -3.49 -56.60 -18.96
CA ALA A 377 -4.63 -57.49 -18.77
C ALA A 377 -4.51 -58.31 -17.48
N ILE A 378 -3.34 -58.92 -17.24
CA ILE A 378 -3.05 -59.68 -16.02
C ILE A 378 -3.06 -58.75 -14.79
N TRP A 379 -2.46 -57.57 -14.90
CA TRP A 379 -2.45 -56.59 -13.81
C TRP A 379 -3.86 -56.15 -13.45
N SER A 380 -4.71 -55.88 -14.44
CA SER A 380 -6.11 -55.61 -14.19
C SER A 380 -6.77 -56.81 -13.53
N GLU A 381 -6.64 -58.05 -14.02
CA GLU A 381 -7.29 -59.22 -13.39
C GLU A 381 -6.87 -59.44 -11.93
N VAL A 382 -5.60 -59.19 -11.58
CA VAL A 382 -5.09 -59.36 -10.21
C VAL A 382 -5.59 -58.25 -9.27
N TRP A 383 -5.76 -57.04 -9.77
CA TRP A 383 -6.11 -55.86 -8.98
C TRP A 383 -7.56 -55.33 -9.20
N SER A 384 -8.34 -55.96 -10.08
CA SER A 384 -9.71 -55.59 -10.44
C SER A 384 -10.77 -56.56 -9.91
N ASN A 385 -10.46 -57.39 -8.91
CA ASN A 385 -11.49 -58.06 -8.16
C ASN A 385 -12.19 -57.05 -7.24
N GLU A 386 -13.24 -56.41 -7.75
CA GLU A 386 -14.57 -56.24 -7.13
C GLU A 386 -15.40 -55.22 -7.92
N ASP A 387 -16.66 -55.57 -8.17
CA ASP A 387 -17.65 -54.92 -9.03
C ASP A 387 -17.63 -53.38 -9.03
N THR A 388 -17.30 -52.78 -10.17
CA THR A 388 -17.42 -51.35 -10.45
C THR A 388 -18.84 -50.91 -10.83
N ALA A 389 -19.83 -51.79 -10.75
CA ALA A 389 -21.18 -51.50 -11.19
C ALA A 389 -22.01 -50.81 -10.07
N GLY A 390 -21.95 -49.48 -10.01
CA GLY A 390 -23.08 -48.68 -9.53
C GLY A 390 -22.97 -47.98 -8.17
N SER A 391 -21.80 -47.86 -7.55
CA SER A 391 -21.66 -47.03 -6.33
C SER A 391 -21.15 -45.64 -6.67
N GLU A 392 -22.06 -44.69 -6.89
CA GLU A 392 -21.73 -43.27 -7.05
C GLU A 392 -21.40 -42.66 -5.69
N ARG A 393 -20.26 -41.97 -5.61
CA ARG A 393 -19.86 -41.21 -4.43
C ARG A 393 -20.63 -39.90 -4.40
N LEU A 394 -21.54 -39.75 -3.44
CA LEU A 394 -22.39 -38.55 -3.35
C LEU A 394 -21.72 -37.41 -2.58
N HIS A 395 -20.97 -37.72 -1.52
CA HIS A 395 -20.32 -36.74 -0.65
C HIS A 395 -18.81 -36.66 -0.91
N THR A 396 -18.44 -36.21 -2.11
CA THR A 396 -17.03 -36.05 -2.53
C THR A 396 -16.24 -35.02 -1.72
N HIS A 397 -16.94 -34.12 -1.02
CA HIS A 397 -16.37 -33.02 -0.24
C HIS A 397 -16.03 -33.39 1.21
N LEU A 398 -16.52 -34.50 1.74
CA LEU A 398 -16.25 -34.90 3.12
C LEU A 398 -14.93 -35.68 3.18
N GLY A 399 -13.98 -35.20 3.98
CA GLY A 399 -12.76 -35.96 4.32
C GLY A 399 -13.03 -37.05 5.37
N GLU A 400 -12.03 -37.88 5.67
CA GLU A 400 -12.15 -38.98 6.65
C GLU A 400 -12.59 -38.46 8.04
N ALA A 401 -11.95 -37.39 8.54
CA ALA A 401 -12.31 -36.78 9.82
C ALA A 401 -13.73 -36.22 9.84
N ASP A 402 -14.17 -35.57 8.76
CA ASP A 402 -15.51 -34.99 8.66
C ASP A 402 -16.59 -36.07 8.62
N ARG A 403 -16.34 -37.17 7.93
CA ARG A 403 -17.27 -38.32 7.90
C ARG A 403 -17.44 -38.93 9.28
N HIS A 404 -16.35 -39.07 10.03
CA HIS A 404 -16.41 -39.53 11.42
C HIS A 404 -17.21 -38.57 12.30
N LEU A 405 -16.98 -37.25 12.16
CA LEU A 405 -17.71 -36.24 12.91
C LEU A 405 -19.21 -36.27 12.61
N VAL A 406 -19.58 -36.42 11.34
CA VAL A 406 -21.00 -36.52 10.93
C VAL A 406 -21.64 -37.81 11.47
N ASP A 407 -20.96 -38.97 11.37
CA ASP A 407 -21.48 -40.22 11.95
C ASP A 407 -21.68 -40.11 13.47
N GLU A 408 -20.69 -39.58 14.18
CA GLU A 408 -20.75 -39.36 15.64
C GLU A 408 -21.87 -38.39 16.02
N ARG A 409 -22.03 -37.29 15.26
CA ARG A 409 -23.09 -36.31 15.51
C ARG A 409 -24.47 -36.91 15.30
N LEU A 410 -24.67 -37.66 14.21
CA LEU A 410 -25.94 -38.33 13.93
C LEU A 410 -26.28 -39.39 15.00
N ARG A 411 -25.29 -40.14 15.51
CA ARG A 411 -25.47 -41.05 16.66
C ARG A 411 -25.84 -40.31 17.94
N THR A 412 -25.22 -39.17 18.20
CA THR A 412 -25.54 -38.35 19.38
C THR A 412 -27.00 -37.87 19.30
N ILE A 413 -27.46 -37.48 18.11
CA ILE A 413 -28.84 -37.05 17.85
C ILE A 413 -29.86 -38.18 18.03
N GLU A 414 -29.47 -39.45 17.81
CA GLU A 414 -30.35 -40.61 18.11
C GLU A 414 -30.76 -40.65 19.59
N THR A 415 -29.92 -40.13 20.49
CA THR A 415 -30.22 -40.04 21.93
C THR A 415 -31.00 -38.79 22.34
N LEU A 416 -31.20 -37.85 21.41
CA LEU A 416 -31.86 -36.57 21.66
C LEU A 416 -33.39 -36.74 21.63
N GLY A 417 -33.95 -37.10 22.78
CA GLY A 417 -35.40 -37.23 22.98
C GLY A 417 -36.09 -35.93 23.43
N ALA A 418 -37.42 -35.89 23.31
CA ALA A 418 -38.24 -34.79 23.83
C ALA A 418 -38.04 -34.56 25.34
N GLU A 419 -37.79 -35.64 26.09
CA GLU A 419 -37.51 -35.59 27.53
C GLU A 419 -36.20 -34.88 27.84
N ALA A 420 -35.14 -35.11 27.05
CA ALA A 420 -33.85 -34.45 27.22
C ALA A 420 -33.96 -32.93 26.96
N ILE A 421 -34.70 -32.52 25.93
CA ILE A 421 -34.95 -31.10 25.64
C ILE A 421 -35.79 -30.46 26.74
N ALA A 422 -36.82 -31.16 27.24
CA ALA A 422 -37.65 -30.67 28.34
C ALA A 422 -36.85 -30.49 29.64
N GLN A 423 -35.92 -31.42 29.94
CA GLN A 423 -35.00 -31.30 31.07
C GLN A 423 -34.08 -30.08 30.92
N MET A 424 -33.46 -29.88 29.75
CA MET A 424 -32.63 -28.71 29.49
C MET A 424 -33.41 -27.38 29.65
N ALA A 425 -34.67 -27.34 29.19
CA ALA A 425 -35.53 -26.17 29.35
C ALA A 425 -35.84 -25.89 30.83
N GLN A 426 -36.17 -26.92 31.61
CA GLN A 426 -36.41 -26.78 33.05
C GLN A 426 -35.15 -26.35 33.81
N GLU A 427 -33.97 -26.86 33.42
CA GLU A 427 -32.70 -26.43 34.01
C GLU A 427 -32.41 -24.95 33.74
N ALA A 428 -32.65 -24.48 32.52
CA ALA A 428 -32.51 -23.07 32.16
C ALA A 428 -33.48 -22.18 32.97
N GLU A 429 -34.75 -22.58 33.07
CA GLU A 429 -35.77 -21.84 33.84
C GLU A 429 -35.45 -21.79 35.34
N ARG A 430 -34.94 -22.89 35.91
CA ARG A 430 -34.46 -22.91 37.30
C ARG A 430 -33.26 -21.98 37.50
N ALA A 431 -32.35 -21.92 36.54
CA ALA A 431 -31.20 -21.01 36.61
C ALA A 431 -31.64 -19.54 36.54
N ASP A 432 -32.62 -19.22 35.69
CA ASP A 432 -33.23 -17.88 35.63
C ASP A 432 -33.87 -17.49 36.97
N ALA A 433 -34.67 -18.38 37.57
CA ALA A 433 -35.27 -18.15 38.87
C ALA A 433 -34.23 -17.96 39.99
N ALA A 434 -33.11 -18.70 39.93
CA ALA A 434 -32.03 -18.62 40.90
C ALA A 434 -31.25 -17.30 40.82
N VAL A 435 -31.05 -16.73 39.63
CA VAL A 435 -30.45 -15.40 39.45
C VAL A 435 -31.40 -14.32 39.98
N ALA A 436 -32.68 -14.39 39.62
CA ALA A 436 -33.70 -13.44 40.07
C ALA A 436 -33.92 -13.46 41.60
N ALA A 437 -33.65 -14.57 42.27
CA ALA A 437 -33.68 -14.66 43.73
C ALA A 437 -32.52 -13.89 44.38
N VAL A 438 -31.30 -14.02 43.83
CA VAL A 438 -30.12 -13.31 44.34
C VAL A 438 -30.21 -11.81 44.06
N ASP A 439 -30.70 -11.42 42.88
CA ASP A 439 -30.92 -10.00 42.55
C ASP A 439 -31.92 -9.33 43.55
N ARG A 440 -32.95 -10.07 44.00
CA ARG A 440 -33.86 -9.60 45.06
C ARG A 440 -33.17 -9.45 46.42
N GLN A 441 -32.31 -10.42 46.80
CA GLN A 441 -31.53 -10.33 48.05
C GLN A 441 -30.55 -9.15 48.06
N ILE A 442 -29.93 -8.85 46.91
CA ILE A 442 -29.07 -7.67 46.74
C ILE A 442 -29.87 -6.37 46.88
N ALA A 443 -31.13 -6.35 46.41
CA ALA A 443 -32.01 -5.19 46.54
C ALA A 443 -32.45 -4.94 47.99
N ASP A 444 -32.77 -6.01 48.74
CA ASP A 444 -33.28 -5.93 50.12
C ASP A 444 -32.21 -5.51 51.16
N GLN A 445 -30.92 -5.74 50.90
CA GLN A 445 -29.82 -5.37 51.82
C GLN A 445 -29.42 -3.88 51.79
N ARG A 446 -30.15 -3.02 51.07
CA ARG A 446 -29.83 -1.60 50.90
C ARG A 446 -30.27 -0.75 52.11
N GLY A 447 -29.30 -0.28 52.89
CA GLY A 447 -29.50 0.64 54.03
C GLY A 447 -29.26 2.13 53.72
N THR A 448 -30.29 2.95 54.02
CA THR A 448 -30.40 4.35 54.51
C THR A 448 -29.35 5.47 54.32
N ASP A 449 -28.32 5.37 53.48
CA ASP A 449 -27.38 6.49 53.22
C ASP A 449 -27.39 7.00 51.77
N GLU A 450 -27.46 8.33 51.56
CA GLU A 450 -27.49 8.97 50.22
C GLU A 450 -26.26 8.63 49.36
N ALA A 451 -25.09 8.50 49.98
CA ALA A 451 -23.85 8.18 49.28
C ALA A 451 -23.88 6.74 48.68
N SER A 452 -24.46 5.80 49.42
CA SER A 452 -24.66 4.42 48.98
C SER A 452 -25.71 4.33 47.87
N GLN A 453 -26.74 5.16 47.94
CA GLN A 453 -27.75 5.26 46.88
C GLN A 453 -27.15 5.75 45.56
N ARG A 454 -26.32 6.81 45.58
CA ARG A 454 -25.65 7.32 44.37
C ARG A 454 -24.72 6.29 43.72
N LEU A 455 -23.96 5.54 44.52
CA LEU A 455 -23.10 4.47 44.00
C LEU A 455 -23.92 3.29 43.46
N ALA A 456 -25.04 2.95 44.09
CA ALA A 456 -25.95 1.91 43.61
C ALA A 456 -26.66 2.31 42.30
N ASP A 457 -26.98 3.60 42.13
CA ASP A 457 -27.54 4.16 40.89
C ASP A 457 -26.51 4.13 39.77
N ARG A 458 -25.28 4.55 40.05
CA ARG A 458 -24.18 4.47 39.10
C ARG A 458 -23.88 3.04 38.67
N LEU A 459 -23.93 2.09 39.61
CA LEU A 459 -23.76 0.66 39.31
C LEU A 459 -24.87 0.15 38.39
N ARG A 460 -26.13 0.58 38.59
CA ARG A 460 -27.26 0.22 37.70
C ARG A 460 -27.08 0.78 36.30
N GLU A 461 -26.64 2.04 36.16
CA GLU A 461 -26.36 2.64 34.86
C GLU A 461 -25.28 1.86 34.10
N ILE A 462 -24.15 1.58 34.75
CA ILE A 462 -23.04 0.83 34.14
C ILE A 462 -23.51 -0.58 33.73
N GLN A 463 -24.29 -1.26 34.57
CA GLN A 463 -24.83 -2.59 34.25
C GLN A 463 -25.84 -2.57 33.10
N ALA A 464 -26.68 -1.53 33.01
CA ALA A 464 -27.62 -1.38 31.89
C ALA A 464 -26.87 -1.20 30.57
N VAL A 465 -25.80 -0.37 30.57
CA VAL A 465 -24.95 -0.15 29.39
C VAL A 465 -24.17 -1.42 29.01
N ILE A 466 -23.60 -2.14 29.98
CA ILE A 466 -22.95 -3.43 29.73
C ILE A 466 -23.96 -4.42 29.14
N GLY A 467 -25.16 -4.52 29.70
CA GLY A 467 -26.21 -5.41 29.21
C GLY A 467 -26.63 -5.11 27.77
N SER A 468 -26.81 -3.83 27.42
CA SER A 468 -27.15 -3.45 26.04
C SER A 468 -26.02 -3.77 25.06
N LEU A 469 -24.77 -3.51 25.43
CA LEU A 469 -23.60 -3.82 24.60
C LEU A 469 -23.39 -5.33 24.43
N GLU A 470 -23.66 -6.14 25.46
CA GLU A 470 -23.59 -7.60 25.39
C GLU A 470 -24.74 -8.20 24.55
N GLU A 471 -25.92 -7.57 24.55
CA GLU A 471 -27.01 -7.94 23.65
C GLU A 471 -26.71 -7.58 22.19
N GLU A 472 -26.15 -6.40 21.94
CA GLU A 472 -25.68 -5.96 20.64
C GLU A 472 -24.55 -6.87 20.12
N SER A 473 -23.58 -7.22 20.97
CA SER A 473 -22.52 -8.18 20.63
C SER A 473 -23.10 -9.54 20.22
N ARG A 474 -24.09 -10.06 20.97
CA ARG A 474 -24.75 -11.33 20.63
C ARG A 474 -25.59 -11.26 19.35
N SER A 475 -26.18 -10.11 19.02
CA SER A 475 -26.92 -9.95 17.76
C SER A 475 -25.95 -9.88 16.57
N LEU A 476 -24.87 -9.10 16.69
CA LEU A 476 -23.84 -9.00 15.66
C LEU A 476 -23.11 -10.32 15.43
N ALA A 477 -22.80 -11.08 16.48
CA ALA A 477 -22.18 -12.40 16.34
C ALA A 477 -23.08 -13.36 15.53
N ARG A 478 -24.40 -13.34 15.79
CA ARG A 478 -25.37 -14.13 14.99
C ARG A 478 -25.44 -13.69 13.53
N SER A 479 -25.42 -12.38 13.27
CA SER A 479 -25.36 -11.85 11.90
C SER A 479 -24.06 -12.27 11.21
N LEU A 480 -22.93 -12.25 11.91
CA LEU A 480 -21.65 -12.68 11.38
C LEU A 480 -21.66 -14.17 11.03
N ASP A 481 -22.18 -15.03 11.90
CA ASP A 481 -22.30 -16.47 11.62
C ASP A 481 -23.17 -16.73 10.38
N ALA A 482 -24.30 -16.02 10.25
CA ALA A 482 -25.19 -16.13 9.09
C ALA A 482 -24.49 -15.69 7.79
N VAL A 483 -23.80 -14.54 7.82
CA VAL A 483 -23.03 -14.03 6.67
C VAL A 483 -21.90 -15.00 6.30
N CYS A 484 -21.19 -15.56 7.28
CA CYS A 484 -20.13 -16.55 7.06
C CYS A 484 -20.67 -17.84 6.44
N ALA A 485 -21.84 -18.32 6.87
CA ALA A 485 -22.50 -19.48 6.28
C ALA A 485 -22.94 -19.22 4.83
N GLU A 486 -23.48 -18.04 4.55
CA GLU A 486 -23.86 -17.63 3.20
C GLU A 486 -22.64 -17.49 2.29
N LEU A 487 -21.56 -16.89 2.80
CA LEU A 487 -20.29 -16.74 2.11
C LEU A 487 -19.68 -18.10 1.75
N ALA A 488 -19.67 -19.06 2.68
CA ALA A 488 -19.20 -20.42 2.43
C ALA A 488 -20.04 -21.13 1.35
N SER A 489 -21.35 -20.90 1.31
CA SER A 489 -22.23 -21.42 0.26
C SER A 489 -21.93 -20.81 -1.11
N LYS A 490 -21.77 -19.48 -1.17
CA LYS A 490 -21.50 -18.74 -2.41
C LYS A 490 -20.10 -18.97 -2.96
N ASP A 491 -19.10 -19.15 -2.10
CA ASP A 491 -17.75 -19.54 -2.53
C ASP A 491 -17.73 -20.94 -3.16
N ARG A 492 -18.53 -21.89 -2.64
CA ARG A 492 -18.69 -23.21 -3.25
C ARG A 492 -19.40 -23.14 -4.61
N GLU A 493 -20.45 -22.33 -4.71
CA GLU A 493 -21.17 -22.08 -5.97
C GLU A 493 -20.25 -21.45 -7.02
N LEU A 494 -19.41 -20.50 -6.60
CA LEU A 494 -18.40 -19.84 -7.43
C LEU A 494 -17.31 -20.82 -7.88
N ALA A 495 -16.81 -21.68 -6.98
CA ALA A 495 -15.83 -22.72 -7.32
C ALA A 495 -16.37 -23.73 -8.35
N LYS A 496 -17.63 -24.16 -8.20
CA LYS A 496 -18.30 -25.07 -9.15
C LYS A 496 -18.55 -24.40 -10.50
N THR A 497 -18.95 -23.12 -10.50
CA THR A 497 -19.14 -22.35 -11.74
C THR A 497 -17.82 -22.15 -12.47
N ARG A 498 -16.72 -21.96 -11.73
CA ARG A 498 -15.35 -21.91 -12.27
C ARG A 498 -14.89 -23.24 -12.87
N SER A 499 -15.15 -24.38 -12.21
CA SER A 499 -14.73 -25.69 -12.74
C SER A 499 -15.47 -26.10 -14.01
N ASN A 500 -16.70 -25.63 -14.20
CA ASN A 500 -17.48 -25.93 -15.41
C ASN A 500 -17.03 -25.15 -16.66
N LEU A 501 -16.05 -24.24 -16.54
CA LEU A 501 -15.55 -23.37 -17.61
C LEU A 501 -14.24 -23.87 -18.26
N ASP A 502 -13.90 -25.16 -18.10
CA ASP A 502 -12.63 -25.77 -18.55
C ASP A 502 -12.31 -25.65 -20.05
N ALA A 503 -13.22 -25.18 -20.90
CA ALA A 503 -12.93 -24.84 -22.29
C ALA A 503 -12.25 -23.45 -22.49
N ASP A 504 -12.32 -22.54 -21.49
CA ASP A 504 -11.83 -21.15 -21.55
C ASP A 504 -10.74 -20.83 -20.48
N ALA A 505 -10.17 -21.86 -19.86
CA ALA A 505 -9.28 -21.81 -18.69
C ALA A 505 -8.13 -20.74 -18.72
N PRO A 506 -7.48 -20.41 -19.84
CA PRO A 506 -6.36 -19.45 -19.83
C PRO A 506 -6.76 -18.01 -19.52
N LEU A 507 -7.95 -17.57 -19.96
CA LEU A 507 -8.40 -16.18 -19.76
C LEU A 507 -8.92 -15.95 -18.33
N LEU A 508 -9.67 -16.90 -17.78
CA LEU A 508 -10.11 -16.87 -16.38
C LEU A 508 -8.94 -16.92 -15.41
N LEU A 509 -7.95 -17.79 -15.67
CA LEU A 509 -6.74 -17.86 -14.86
C LEU A 509 -5.95 -16.54 -14.88
N ARG A 510 -5.89 -15.85 -16.04
CA ARG A 510 -5.25 -14.53 -16.15
C ARG A 510 -6.05 -13.45 -15.41
N ALA A 511 -7.38 -13.47 -15.50
CA ALA A 511 -8.25 -12.54 -14.77
C ALA A 511 -8.13 -12.71 -13.24
N ASP A 512 -8.14 -13.96 -12.76
CA ASP A 512 -8.00 -14.26 -11.34
C ASP A 512 -6.60 -13.88 -10.81
N ARG A 513 -5.55 -14.07 -11.61
CA ARG A 513 -4.20 -13.57 -11.29
C ARG A 513 -4.15 -12.05 -11.24
N ALA A 514 -4.79 -11.35 -12.18
CA ALA A 514 -4.85 -9.89 -12.19
C ALA A 514 -5.55 -9.35 -10.93
N ASP A 515 -6.66 -9.97 -10.52
CA ASP A 515 -7.36 -9.63 -9.27
C ASP A 515 -6.49 -9.92 -8.03
N ALA A 516 -5.78 -11.03 -8.00
CA ALA A 516 -4.86 -11.36 -6.90
C ALA A 516 -3.75 -10.32 -6.77
N VAL A 517 -3.11 -9.93 -7.89
CA VAL A 517 -2.08 -8.88 -7.91
C VAL A 517 -2.67 -7.53 -7.49
N SER A 518 -3.88 -7.17 -7.94
CA SER A 518 -4.54 -5.93 -7.52
C SER A 518 -4.79 -5.89 -6.00
N ARG A 519 -5.22 -7.01 -5.38
CA ARG A 519 -5.35 -7.10 -3.92
C ARG A 519 -4.01 -6.93 -3.21
N ILE A 520 -2.95 -7.57 -3.70
CA ILE A 520 -1.60 -7.41 -3.15
C ILE A 520 -1.14 -5.95 -3.22
N ILE A 521 -1.38 -5.27 -4.35
CA ILE A 521 -1.05 -3.85 -4.52
C ILE A 521 -1.83 -2.98 -3.52
N ALA A 522 -3.11 -3.26 -3.29
CA ALA A 522 -3.90 -2.51 -2.31
C ALA A 522 -3.33 -2.65 -0.88
N THR A 523 -3.04 -3.88 -0.46
CA THR A 523 -2.38 -4.14 0.84
C THR A 523 -0.99 -3.52 0.92
N LEU A 524 -0.22 -3.52 -0.18
CA LEU A 524 1.09 -2.87 -0.24
C LEU A 524 0.96 -1.35 -0.02
N ILE A 525 0.00 -0.69 -0.65
CA ILE A 525 -0.24 0.76 -0.48
C ILE A 525 -0.57 1.09 0.99
N GLU A 526 -1.45 0.30 1.63
CA GLU A 526 -1.79 0.47 3.05
C GLU A 526 -0.59 0.30 3.98
N ARG A 527 0.35 -0.59 3.63
CA ARG A 527 1.57 -0.83 4.40
C ARG A 527 2.70 0.14 4.09
N LEU A 528 2.74 0.73 2.89
CA LEU A 528 3.81 1.67 2.47
C LEU A 528 3.64 3.04 3.11
N PHE A 529 2.40 3.53 3.26
CA PHE A 529 2.14 4.88 3.75
C PHE A 529 2.66 5.14 5.18
N PRO A 530 2.50 4.21 6.15
CA PRO A 530 3.04 4.40 7.50
C PRO A 530 4.57 4.29 7.60
N LEU A 531 5.25 3.80 6.56
CA LEU A 531 6.70 3.63 6.61
C LEU A 531 7.40 4.98 6.63
N ASN A 532 8.38 5.11 7.51
CA ASN A 532 9.23 6.29 7.67
C ASN A 532 8.49 7.58 8.05
N LEU A 533 7.23 7.51 8.52
CA LEU A 533 6.52 8.68 9.04
C LEU A 533 7.27 9.32 10.21
N ASP A 534 7.83 8.53 11.13
CA ASP A 534 8.59 9.05 12.27
C ASP A 534 9.84 9.82 11.82
N VAL A 535 10.59 9.26 10.86
CA VAL A 535 11.79 9.90 10.29
C VAL A 535 11.40 11.17 9.54
N LEU A 536 10.33 11.12 8.75
CA LEU A 536 9.81 12.28 8.03
C LEU A 536 9.34 13.38 8.99
N SER A 537 8.60 13.03 10.04
CA SER A 537 8.16 13.96 11.09
C SER A 537 9.33 14.64 11.78
N ALA A 538 10.37 13.88 12.14
CA ALA A 538 11.58 14.44 12.74
C ALA A 538 12.30 15.41 11.79
N GLU A 539 12.43 15.05 10.52
CA GLU A 539 13.09 15.86 9.50
C GLU A 539 12.30 17.14 9.15
N ILE A 540 10.97 17.05 9.04
CA ILE A 540 10.09 18.21 8.84
C ILE A 540 10.16 19.11 10.07
N THR A 541 10.10 18.56 11.28
CA THR A 541 10.22 19.33 12.52
C THR A 541 11.54 20.10 12.55
N ARG A 542 12.65 19.45 12.19
CA ARG A 542 13.99 20.06 12.12
C ARG A 542 14.03 21.20 11.11
N GLY A 543 13.55 20.96 9.89
CA GLY A 543 13.52 21.97 8.83
C GLY A 543 12.61 23.14 9.16
N TYR A 544 11.39 22.85 9.64
CA TYR A 544 10.40 23.86 9.99
C TYR A 544 10.90 24.77 11.11
N ARG A 545 11.44 24.21 12.21
CA ARG A 545 12.01 25.00 13.31
C ARG A 545 13.17 25.90 12.89
N ALA A 546 13.99 25.43 11.94
CA ALA A 546 15.09 26.24 11.42
C ALA A 546 14.61 27.43 10.58
N MET A 547 13.47 27.27 9.88
CA MET A 547 12.97 28.22 8.89
C MET A 547 11.84 29.13 9.40
N ALA A 548 11.01 28.67 10.32
CA ALA A 548 9.84 29.39 10.82
C ALA A 548 10.22 30.53 11.78
N HIS A 549 9.39 31.58 11.78
CA HIS A 549 9.53 32.70 12.68
C HIS A 549 8.68 32.48 13.95
N LYS A 550 9.33 32.44 15.12
CA LYS A 550 8.80 32.07 16.46
C LYS A 550 8.81 30.55 16.68
N GLY A 551 9.66 30.07 17.58
CA GLY A 551 9.77 28.66 17.97
C GLY A 551 8.61 28.16 18.80
N VAL A 552 7.37 28.48 18.39
CA VAL A 552 6.14 28.03 19.08
C VAL A 552 5.90 26.56 18.79
N VAL A 553 6.24 26.09 17.57
CA VAL A 553 6.14 24.69 17.19
C VAL A 553 7.36 23.93 17.71
N SER A 554 7.11 23.03 18.66
CA SER A 554 8.06 22.11 19.21
C SER A 554 8.13 20.81 18.40
N GLU A 555 7.02 20.32 17.86
CA GLU A 555 7.01 19.03 17.21
C GLU A 555 5.97 18.99 16.09
N ILE A 556 6.34 18.41 14.96
CA ILE A 556 5.41 18.12 13.86
C ILE A 556 5.25 16.61 13.78
N ARG A 557 4.07 16.12 14.20
CA ARG A 557 3.70 14.70 14.10
C ARG A 557 2.83 14.46 12.88
N ILE A 558 3.07 13.35 12.19
CA ILE A 558 2.25 12.88 11.08
C ILE A 558 1.63 11.56 11.51
N GLY A 559 0.31 11.54 11.64
CA GLY A 559 -0.46 10.33 11.93
C GLY A 559 -0.43 9.33 10.77
N VAL A 560 -0.78 8.08 11.03
CA VAL A 560 -0.92 7.03 10.00
C VAL A 560 -2.01 7.34 8.97
N ASP A 561 -2.96 8.20 9.33
CA ASP A 561 -3.96 8.74 8.43
C ASP A 561 -3.43 9.95 7.63
N GLY A 562 -2.18 10.36 7.82
CA GLY A 562 -1.59 11.53 7.17
C GLY A 562 -2.09 12.87 7.72
N LYS A 563 -2.73 12.89 8.89
CA LYS A 563 -3.00 14.15 9.60
C LYS A 563 -1.72 14.67 10.24
N VAL A 564 -1.48 15.95 10.06
CA VAL A 564 -0.36 16.70 10.63
C VAL A 564 -0.81 17.31 11.95
N SER A 565 -0.01 17.23 13.01
CA SER A 565 -0.23 17.97 14.25
C SER A 565 0.99 18.82 14.55
N MET A 566 0.80 20.10 14.84
CA MET A 566 1.87 21.03 15.17
C MET A 566 1.83 21.32 16.66
N LEU A 567 2.64 20.61 17.44
CA LEU A 567 2.59 20.66 18.90
C LEU A 567 3.48 21.78 19.44
N ASP A 568 3.02 22.48 20.49
CA ASP A 568 3.86 23.38 21.30
C ASP A 568 4.69 22.61 22.35
N ASP A 569 5.52 23.32 23.12
CA ASP A 569 6.33 22.70 24.19
C ASP A 569 5.48 22.05 25.31
N VAL A 570 4.17 22.36 25.37
CA VAL A 570 3.19 21.85 26.34
C VAL A 570 2.33 20.73 25.73
N GLY A 571 2.55 20.37 24.45
CA GLY A 571 1.83 19.32 23.74
C GLY A 571 0.46 19.72 23.19
N ARG A 572 0.15 21.02 23.12
CA ARG A 572 -1.09 21.53 22.51
C ARG A 572 -0.93 21.66 21.00
N ASP A 573 -1.93 21.24 20.24
CA ASP A 573 -1.94 21.37 18.78
C ASP A 573 -2.26 22.83 18.40
N LEU A 574 -1.29 23.48 17.75
CA LEU A 574 -1.36 24.87 17.33
C LEU A 574 -2.16 25.05 16.04
N ARG A 575 -2.57 23.96 15.38
CA ARG A 575 -3.42 24.02 14.17
C ARG A 575 -4.80 24.64 14.40
N GLU A 576 -5.26 24.72 15.64
CA GLU A 576 -6.53 25.40 16.00
C GLU A 576 -6.46 26.94 15.86
N LEU A 577 -5.25 27.48 15.63
CA LEU A 577 -5.00 28.89 15.34
C LEU A 577 -4.60 28.98 13.86
N ASP A 578 -5.49 29.53 13.01
CA ASP A 578 -5.32 29.60 11.54
C ASP A 578 -3.85 29.87 11.11
N PRO A 579 -3.20 28.93 10.40
CA PRO A 579 -1.83 29.14 9.97
C PRO A 579 -1.76 30.28 8.94
N SER A 580 -0.78 31.16 9.10
CA SER A 580 -0.53 32.23 8.13
C SER A 580 -0.12 31.64 6.77
N ALA A 581 -0.49 32.29 5.66
CA ALA A 581 -0.07 31.86 4.31
C ALA A 581 1.47 31.69 4.18
N GLY A 582 2.25 32.46 4.96
CA GLY A 582 3.70 32.30 5.03
C GLY A 582 4.15 31.02 5.74
N GLU A 583 3.44 30.57 6.78
CA GLU A 583 3.76 29.34 7.51
C GLU A 583 3.50 28.09 6.67
N SER A 584 2.46 28.12 5.83
CA SER A 584 2.21 27.06 4.84
C SER A 584 3.37 26.91 3.85
N GLN A 585 3.95 28.03 3.37
CA GLN A 585 5.12 27.99 2.49
C GLN A 585 6.37 27.45 3.21
N ILE A 586 6.60 27.84 4.47
CA ILE A 586 7.72 27.31 5.27
C ILE A 586 7.56 25.81 5.50
N PHE A 587 6.35 25.35 5.76
CA PHE A 587 6.06 23.93 5.87
C PHE A 587 6.33 23.18 4.55
N ALA A 588 5.89 23.73 3.42
CA ALA A 588 6.19 23.17 2.10
C ALA A 588 7.70 23.03 1.87
N PHE A 589 8.51 24.05 2.20
CA PHE A 589 9.97 23.95 2.16
C PHE A 589 10.53 22.86 3.09
N ALA A 590 10.02 22.77 4.31
CA ALA A 590 10.46 21.77 5.29
C ALA A 590 10.15 20.34 4.79
N LEU A 591 8.95 20.14 4.24
CA LEU A 591 8.50 18.88 3.65
C LEU A 591 9.37 18.48 2.45
N MET A 592 9.62 19.40 1.52
CA MET A 592 10.47 19.12 0.35
C MET A 592 11.90 18.79 0.78
N ALA A 593 12.47 19.56 1.71
CA ALA A 593 13.82 19.31 2.21
C ALA A 593 13.92 17.98 2.99
N ALA A 594 12.89 17.62 3.76
CA ALA A 594 12.84 16.36 4.48
C ALA A 594 12.80 15.17 3.51
N ILE A 595 11.94 15.21 2.49
CA ILE A 595 11.88 14.17 1.45
C ILE A 595 13.21 14.11 0.68
N ALA A 596 13.79 15.24 0.33
CA ALA A 596 15.08 15.28 -0.35
C ALA A 596 16.19 14.66 0.52
N THR A 597 16.17 14.90 1.83
CA THR A 597 17.15 14.36 2.79
C THR A 597 17.03 12.84 2.91
N ILE A 598 15.81 12.31 2.96
CA ILE A 598 15.52 10.87 3.08
C ILE A 598 15.72 10.12 1.75
N GLY A 599 15.42 10.78 0.62
CA GLY A 599 15.24 10.12 -0.67
C GLY A 599 16.54 9.70 -1.38
N ALA A 600 17.35 10.66 -1.81
CA ALA A 600 18.53 10.41 -2.65
C ALA A 600 19.65 11.45 -2.44
N PRO A 601 20.93 11.07 -2.63
CA PRO A 601 22.07 11.98 -2.54
C PRO A 601 22.27 12.75 -3.86
N PHE A 602 21.26 13.54 -4.25
CA PHE A 602 21.23 14.37 -5.46
C PHE A 602 21.22 15.88 -5.09
N PRO A 603 21.81 16.79 -5.90
CA PRO A 603 21.76 18.22 -5.63
C PRO A 603 20.35 18.80 -5.62
N ILE A 604 20.11 19.81 -4.79
CA ILE A 604 18.85 20.56 -4.78
C ILE A 604 19.03 21.81 -5.65
N ILE A 605 18.17 21.98 -6.66
CA ILE A 605 18.15 23.13 -7.57
C ILE A 605 16.85 23.88 -7.36
N LEU A 606 16.98 25.17 -7.04
CA LEU A 606 15.88 26.03 -6.61
C LEU A 606 15.73 27.20 -7.59
N ASP A 607 14.64 27.25 -8.36
CA ASP A 607 14.34 28.39 -9.26
C ASP A 607 13.46 29.43 -8.60
N THR A 608 14.01 30.62 -8.35
CA THR A 608 13.35 31.77 -7.71
C THR A 608 12.59 31.42 -6.41
N PRO A 609 13.22 30.71 -5.44
CA PRO A 609 12.52 30.19 -4.28
C PRO A 609 12.10 31.29 -3.28
N LEU A 610 12.65 32.51 -3.39
CA LEU A 610 12.52 33.54 -2.35
C LEU A 610 11.50 34.64 -2.68
N ALA A 611 10.96 34.69 -3.90
CA ALA A 611 10.22 35.84 -4.42
C ALA A 611 9.00 36.27 -3.57
N ARG A 612 8.38 35.33 -2.83
CA ARG A 612 7.13 35.56 -2.08
C ARG A 612 7.24 35.46 -0.55
N LEU A 613 8.41 35.09 -0.02
CA LEU A 613 8.66 35.08 1.42
C LEU A 613 8.90 36.50 1.94
N ASP A 614 8.59 36.78 3.20
CA ASP A 614 9.03 38.02 3.85
C ASP A 614 10.54 38.01 4.11
N HIS A 615 11.08 39.15 4.51
CA HIS A 615 12.53 39.33 4.71
C HIS A 615 13.11 38.32 5.73
N ASP A 616 12.43 38.08 6.85
CA ASP A 616 12.96 37.27 7.94
C ASP A 616 12.91 35.77 7.62
N HIS A 617 11.86 35.33 6.94
CA HIS A 617 11.74 33.98 6.43
C HIS A 617 12.79 33.68 5.35
N ARG A 618 13.08 34.63 4.44
CA ARG A 618 14.13 34.46 3.41
C ARG A 618 15.49 34.15 4.01
N GLU A 619 15.91 34.92 5.02
CA GLU A 619 17.19 34.72 5.68
C GLU A 619 17.32 33.32 6.30
N ARG A 620 16.26 32.85 6.97
CA ARG A 620 16.24 31.53 7.63
C ARG A 620 16.22 30.38 6.63
N VAL A 621 15.40 30.48 5.59
CA VAL A 621 15.34 29.48 4.50
C VAL A 621 16.71 29.34 3.82
N LEU A 622 17.35 30.47 3.47
CA LEU A 622 18.69 30.46 2.88
C LEU A 622 19.72 29.79 3.80
N ARG A 623 19.71 30.14 5.10
CA ARG A 623 20.63 29.57 6.09
C ARG A 623 20.42 28.06 6.25
N TYR A 624 19.16 27.61 6.26
CA TYR A 624 18.81 26.20 6.37
C TYR A 624 19.29 25.40 5.15
N PHE A 625 18.96 25.82 3.93
CA PHE A 625 19.42 25.11 2.74
C PHE A 625 20.95 25.11 2.65
N ALA A 626 21.62 26.22 2.96
CA ALA A 626 23.08 26.30 2.97
C ALA A 626 23.75 25.42 4.04
N SER A 627 23.05 25.07 5.13
CA SER A 627 23.59 24.20 6.18
C SER A 627 23.50 22.71 5.86
N LEU A 628 22.69 22.31 4.87
CA LEU A 628 22.57 20.91 4.47
C LEU A 628 23.89 20.40 3.89
N GLU A 629 24.27 19.16 4.23
CA GLU A 629 25.49 18.50 3.72
C GLU A 629 25.31 17.96 2.29
N ARG A 630 24.88 18.83 1.38
CA ARG A 630 24.68 18.54 -0.05
C ARG A 630 24.79 19.80 -0.88
N GLN A 631 25.00 19.63 -2.18
CA GLN A 631 25.06 20.76 -3.10
C GLN A 631 23.67 21.40 -3.27
N ILE A 632 23.64 22.73 -3.14
CA ILE A 632 22.46 23.56 -3.40
C ILE A 632 22.79 24.51 -4.55
N VAL A 633 21.92 24.56 -5.56
CA VAL A 633 22.03 25.47 -6.69
C VAL A 633 20.84 26.44 -6.68
N PHE A 634 21.09 27.71 -6.38
CA PHE A 634 20.08 28.76 -6.43
C PHE A 634 20.07 29.39 -7.82
N LEU A 635 18.95 29.28 -8.54
CA LEU A 635 18.68 30.09 -9.72
C LEU A 635 17.88 31.31 -9.26
N SER A 636 18.51 32.48 -9.22
CA SER A 636 17.92 33.64 -8.55
C SER A 636 18.00 34.91 -9.38
N GLN A 637 17.13 35.87 -9.07
CA GLN A 637 17.23 37.22 -9.59
C GLN A 637 18.14 38.06 -8.69
N PRO A 638 18.88 39.05 -9.24
CA PRO A 638 19.66 39.97 -8.41
C PRO A 638 18.84 40.68 -7.33
N ALA A 639 17.54 40.91 -7.57
CA ALA A 639 16.63 41.50 -6.59
C ALA A 639 16.21 40.54 -5.45
N GLU A 640 16.30 39.23 -5.66
CA GLU A 640 15.97 38.21 -4.65
C GLU A 640 17.15 37.96 -3.70
N LEU A 641 18.39 38.04 -4.21
CA LEU A 641 19.63 37.90 -3.44
C LEU A 641 20.38 39.24 -3.34
N SER A 642 19.84 40.15 -2.52
CA SER A 642 20.56 41.38 -2.16
C SER A 642 21.95 41.10 -1.54
N SER A 643 22.84 42.10 -1.52
CA SER A 643 24.20 41.99 -0.95
C SER A 643 24.22 41.37 0.44
N ARG A 644 23.22 41.66 1.27
CA ARG A 644 23.05 41.09 2.61
C ARG A 644 22.89 39.55 2.59
N TYR A 645 22.11 39.02 1.66
CA TYR A 645 21.89 37.57 1.54
C TYR A 645 23.11 36.85 0.96
N LEU A 646 23.84 37.52 0.06
CA LEU A 646 25.12 37.00 -0.43
C LEU A 646 26.16 36.91 0.70
N ASP A 647 26.23 37.92 1.57
CA ASP A 647 27.11 37.90 2.75
C ASP A 647 26.77 36.76 3.72
N LEU A 648 25.48 36.45 3.88
CA LEU A 648 25.00 35.31 4.68
C LEU A 648 25.44 33.95 4.10
N LEU A 649 25.44 33.83 2.77
CA LEU A 649 25.84 32.59 2.08
C LEU A 649 27.35 32.46 1.88
N ARG A 650 28.09 33.57 1.96
CA ARG A 650 29.54 33.67 1.70
C ARG A 650 30.39 32.56 2.36
N PRO A 651 30.14 32.13 3.61
CA PRO A 651 30.92 31.04 4.22
C PRO A 651 30.75 29.68 3.53
N ARG A 652 29.59 29.45 2.90
CA ARG A 652 29.21 28.19 2.23
C ARG A 652 29.22 28.29 0.70
N LEU A 653 29.58 29.45 0.17
CA LEU A 653 29.52 29.76 -1.26
C LEU A 653 30.70 29.12 -2.01
N GLY A 654 30.38 28.25 -2.97
CA GLY A 654 31.32 27.64 -3.91
C GLY A 654 31.53 28.52 -5.13
N ALA A 655 30.45 28.83 -5.86
CA ALA A 655 30.50 29.59 -7.09
C ALA A 655 29.32 30.57 -7.23
N VAL A 656 29.57 31.71 -7.88
CA VAL A 656 28.55 32.66 -8.33
C VAL A 656 28.73 32.86 -9.82
N ILE A 657 27.69 32.56 -10.58
CA ILE A 657 27.68 32.63 -12.04
C ILE A 657 26.59 33.61 -12.44
N GLN A 658 26.94 34.63 -13.22
CA GLN A 658 25.99 35.60 -13.72
C GLN A 658 25.66 35.30 -15.19
N LEU A 659 24.39 35.07 -15.48
CA LEU A 659 23.87 34.96 -16.84
C LEU A 659 23.73 36.37 -17.42
N THR A 660 24.42 36.64 -18.52
CA THR A 660 24.33 37.91 -19.27
C THR A 660 23.94 37.65 -20.72
N HIS A 661 23.04 38.47 -21.28
CA HIS A 661 22.83 38.48 -22.72
C HIS A 661 23.90 39.35 -23.38
N GLU A 662 24.75 38.75 -24.21
CA GLU A 662 25.52 39.52 -25.19
C GLU A 662 24.55 40.03 -26.27
N GLY A 663 23.94 41.18 -26.01
CA GLY A 663 23.28 41.95 -27.05
C GLY A 663 24.31 42.28 -28.12
N GLY A 664 24.04 41.89 -29.37
CA GLY A 664 24.97 42.05 -30.48
C GLY A 664 25.51 43.49 -30.58
N ARG A 665 26.71 43.71 -30.07
CA ARG A 665 27.68 44.73 -30.46
C ARG A 665 28.99 44.45 -29.74
N SER A 666 29.98 44.07 -30.54
CA SER A 666 31.40 43.94 -30.19
C SER A 666 31.87 45.03 -29.23
N ALA A 667 32.30 44.65 -28.03
CA ALA A 667 33.31 45.36 -27.25
C ALA A 667 33.99 44.38 -26.28
N HIS A 668 35.26 44.06 -26.57
CA HIS A 668 36.15 43.40 -25.63
C HIS A 668 36.22 44.14 -24.29
N HIS A 669 36.03 43.42 -23.17
CA HIS A 669 36.77 43.73 -21.94
C HIS A 669 36.98 42.47 -21.06
N PRO A 670 38.14 42.35 -20.39
CA PRO A 670 38.59 41.12 -19.78
C PRO A 670 38.00 40.92 -18.38
N ALA A 671 37.91 39.64 -17.98
CA ALA A 671 37.50 39.20 -16.66
C ALA A 671 38.31 39.87 -15.54
N SER A 672 37.61 40.48 -14.59
CA SER A 672 38.17 40.98 -13.33
C SER A 672 38.42 39.81 -12.37
N ARG A 673 39.69 39.38 -12.27
CA ARG A 673 40.20 38.57 -11.16
C ARG A 673 40.22 39.44 -9.89
N GLN A 674 39.41 39.11 -8.88
CA GLN A 674 39.76 39.45 -7.51
C GLN A 674 40.64 38.31 -6.95
N GLN A 675 41.95 38.56 -6.94
CA GLN A 675 42.90 37.80 -6.15
C GLN A 675 42.61 38.04 -4.67
N GLY A 676 42.39 36.96 -3.93
CA GLY A 676 42.42 36.97 -2.47
C GLY A 676 43.85 37.28 -2.01
N ALA A 677 44.02 38.37 -1.29
CA ALA A 677 45.21 38.61 -0.49
C ALA A 677 45.19 37.69 0.72
N SER A 678 46.27 36.94 0.91
CA SER A 678 46.56 36.18 2.12
C SER A 678 46.83 37.12 3.30
N ALA A 679 46.15 36.88 4.42
CA ALA A 679 46.64 37.10 5.77
C ALA A 679 45.86 36.17 6.71
#